data_AF-A0ABD0MR82-F1
#
_entry.id   AF-A0ABD0MR82-F1
#
_cell.length_a   1.000
_cell.length_b   1.000
_cell.length_c   1.000
_cell.angle_alpha   90.00
_cell.angle_beta   90.00
_cell.angle_gamma   90.00
#
_symmetry.space_group_name_H-M   'P 1'
#
loop_
_entity.id
_entity.type
_entity.pdbx_description
1 polymer ?
#
loop_
_entity_poly.entity_id
_entity_poly.type
_entity_poly.pdbx_seq_one_letter_code
_entity_poly.pdbx_strand_id
1 'polypeptide(L)'
;KVLIVGDFNIHVDIENDALAAAFTDILNSIGVRQHVSGPTHCRNHTLDLILSHGIDVNAVEILQQSDDISDHYLVLCILQITKTVNSTPYYKYGRTITSTTKDCFLSNLPDLSEFLSMSNSSEKLDDVTETIDSLFSRTLDTVAPLRLRKIKENSPTPWYNEHTRALKRAARKMERSWRKTKLEVFRTAWQECTLSYRKALKSARSDYFSTLLEENKHNPRYLFNTVAKLTKNKEPTGTDYAHQHSSNDFMNYFTSKIDTIRDKIVTMQPSITVSHQIVRYRSPGEQFNSFSTIGQEELYKLVKSSKPTTCMLDPIPSRLLKDLLPDLIDPLLNIINSSLSLGYVPKTFKLAAIKPLIKKPQLDPNELTNYRPISNLPFLSKILEKVVSSQLSSFLQKYDICEDFQSGFRPYHSTETALIRVTNDLLLSSDRGCISLLVLLDLSAAFDTVDHNILLNRLENYVGISGSALAWFKSYLSDRHQFVVVNEKVSYRSQVQYGVPQGSVLGPLLFTLYMLPLGDIIRKYGVSFHCYADDTQLYISSRPGKTTKKYDHISPVLSTLHWLPIKHRIDFKILLITYKALNGLAPQYLSELLSHYSPSRPLRSQNSGNLIIPRISKSTAGGRSFSYLAPKLWNNLPYNVRDADTLCQFKSRLKTHLFNLAYT
;
A
#
# COMPACT_ATOMS: atom_id res chain seq x y z
N LYS A 1 -24.37 5.03 -5.63
CA LYS A 1 -25.52 5.23 -6.53
C LYS A 1 -25.88 3.89 -7.15
N VAL A 2 -27.08 3.38 -6.91
CA VAL A 2 -27.55 2.06 -7.38
C VAL A 2 -28.92 2.23 -8.02
N LEU A 3 -29.15 1.57 -9.15
CA LEU A 3 -30.43 1.44 -9.82
C LEU A 3 -30.65 -0.04 -10.13
N ILE A 4 -31.79 -0.61 -9.72
CA ILE A 4 -32.20 -1.98 -10.01
C ILE A 4 -33.56 -1.90 -10.72
N VAL A 5 -33.69 -2.56 -11.86
CA VAL A 5 -34.93 -2.56 -12.66
C VAL A 5 -35.23 -3.97 -13.15
N GLY A 6 -36.51 -4.28 -13.31
CA GLY A 6 -36.99 -5.52 -13.93
C GLY A 6 -38.20 -6.09 -13.22
N ASP A 7 -38.64 -7.26 -13.69
CA ASP A 7 -39.69 -8.06 -13.08
C ASP A 7 -39.16 -8.81 -11.85
N PHE A 8 -39.75 -8.52 -10.68
CA PHE A 8 -39.39 -9.15 -9.41
C PHE A 8 -40.26 -10.35 -9.05
N ASN A 9 -41.34 -10.61 -9.79
CA ASN A 9 -42.34 -11.63 -9.46
C ASN A 9 -42.86 -11.52 -8.02
N ILE A 10 -42.90 -10.31 -7.47
CA ILE A 10 -43.43 -9.98 -6.14
C ILE A 10 -44.56 -8.98 -6.34
N HIS A 11 -45.75 -9.31 -5.85
CA HIS A 11 -46.93 -8.45 -5.93
C HIS A 11 -46.87 -7.33 -4.90
N VAL A 12 -46.04 -6.32 -5.15
CA VAL A 12 -45.86 -5.19 -4.21
C VAL A 12 -47.11 -4.33 -4.06
N ASP A 13 -48.09 -4.50 -4.95
CA ASP A 13 -49.41 -3.88 -4.89
C ASP A 13 -50.33 -4.47 -3.80
N ILE A 14 -50.01 -5.65 -3.25
CA ILE A 14 -50.86 -6.33 -2.27
C ILE A 14 -50.39 -6.02 -0.85
N GLU A 15 -51.10 -5.12 -0.15
CA GLU A 15 -50.73 -4.62 1.19
C GLU A 15 -50.63 -5.72 2.28
N ASN A 16 -51.30 -6.86 2.09
CA ASN A 16 -51.32 -7.97 3.06
C ASN A 16 -50.46 -9.18 2.64
N ASP A 17 -49.66 -9.06 1.58
CA ASP A 17 -48.76 -10.14 1.17
C ASP A 17 -47.48 -10.14 2.03
N ALA A 18 -47.20 -11.29 2.67
CA ALA A 18 -46.07 -11.43 3.59
C ALA A 18 -44.70 -11.27 2.88
N LEU A 19 -44.59 -11.68 1.61
CA LEU A 19 -43.38 -11.52 0.83
C LEU A 19 -43.20 -10.06 0.40
N ALA A 20 -44.28 -9.38 0.00
CA ALA A 20 -44.24 -7.95 -0.33
C ALA A 20 -43.85 -7.09 0.89
N ALA A 21 -44.39 -7.40 2.07
CA ALA A 21 -44.04 -6.73 3.32
C ALA A 21 -42.55 -6.95 3.69
N ALA A 22 -42.10 -8.21 3.69
CA ALA A 22 -40.69 -8.54 3.98
C ALA A 22 -39.72 -7.89 2.97
N PHE A 23 -40.09 -7.87 1.69
CA PHE A 23 -39.31 -7.23 0.65
C PHE A 23 -39.21 -5.71 0.85
N THR A 24 -40.34 -5.06 1.17
CA THR A 24 -40.39 -3.61 1.45
C THR A 24 -39.57 -3.24 2.68
N ASP A 25 -39.63 -4.05 3.74
CA ASP A 25 -38.80 -3.87 4.95
C ASP A 25 -37.30 -3.95 4.64
N ILE A 26 -36.89 -4.89 3.77
CA ILE A 26 -35.51 -4.98 3.30
C ILE A 26 -35.11 -3.70 2.59
N LEU A 27 -35.90 -3.23 1.61
CA LEU A 27 -35.61 -2.00 0.86
C LEU A 27 -35.49 -0.78 1.78
N ASN A 28 -36.39 -0.66 2.75
CA ASN A 28 -36.37 0.41 3.74
C ASN A 28 -35.13 0.34 4.65
N SER A 29 -34.73 -0.84 5.09
CA SER A 29 -33.55 -1.03 5.97
C SER A 29 -32.24 -0.58 5.33
N ILE A 30 -32.15 -0.66 4.00
CA ILE A 30 -30.98 -0.25 3.21
C ILE A 30 -31.16 1.12 2.55
N GLY A 31 -32.29 1.81 2.79
CA GLY A 31 -32.60 3.12 2.24
C GLY A 31 -32.74 3.13 0.71
N VAL A 32 -33.21 2.04 0.12
CA VAL A 32 -33.57 1.93 -1.31
C VAL A 32 -35.03 2.34 -1.48
N ARG A 33 -35.31 3.17 -2.49
CA ARG A 33 -36.67 3.62 -2.83
C ARG A 33 -37.20 2.89 -4.06
N GLN A 34 -38.42 2.38 -3.99
CA GLN A 34 -39.17 1.89 -5.14
C GLN A 34 -39.96 3.05 -5.75
N HIS A 35 -40.04 3.15 -7.08
CA HIS A 35 -40.61 4.31 -7.79
C HIS A 35 -41.82 4.02 -8.68
N VAL A 36 -42.21 2.76 -8.87
CA VAL A 36 -43.31 2.40 -9.78
C VAL A 36 -44.61 2.37 -9.00
N SER A 37 -45.56 3.20 -9.40
CA SER A 37 -46.90 3.27 -8.80
C SER A 37 -47.94 2.98 -9.88
N GLY A 38 -48.47 1.76 -9.85
CA GLY A 38 -49.48 1.30 -10.80
C GLY A 38 -49.16 -0.06 -11.42
N PRO A 39 -50.18 -0.70 -12.02
CA PRO A 39 -50.03 -2.03 -12.59
C PRO A 39 -49.03 -2.01 -13.74
N THR A 40 -48.10 -2.96 -13.76
CA THR A 40 -47.15 -3.18 -14.86
C THR A 40 -47.46 -4.43 -15.66
N HIS A 41 -48.57 -5.09 -15.36
CA HIS A 41 -49.01 -6.34 -15.99
C HIS A 41 -50.51 -6.29 -16.33
N CYS A 42 -50.95 -6.96 -17.39
CA CYS A 42 -52.33 -6.97 -17.89
C CYS A 42 -53.36 -7.50 -16.88
N ARG A 43 -52.90 -8.25 -15.87
CA ARG A 43 -53.68 -8.71 -14.70
C ARG A 43 -53.76 -7.71 -13.55
N ASN A 44 -53.40 -6.45 -13.81
CA ASN A 44 -53.49 -5.35 -12.85
C ASN A 44 -52.57 -5.47 -11.62
N HIS A 45 -51.39 -6.09 -11.80
CA HIS A 45 -50.37 -6.25 -10.75
C HIS A 45 -49.12 -5.42 -11.03
N THR A 46 -48.38 -5.06 -9.98
CA THR A 46 -47.11 -4.32 -10.06
C THR A 46 -45.95 -5.29 -9.85
N LEU A 47 -45.35 -5.76 -10.94
CA LEU A 47 -44.25 -6.74 -10.90
C LEU A 47 -42.91 -6.14 -11.33
N ASP A 48 -42.96 -5.18 -12.25
CA ASP A 48 -41.78 -4.49 -12.78
C ASP A 48 -41.46 -3.28 -11.92
N LEU A 49 -40.36 -3.36 -11.16
CA LEU A 49 -39.99 -2.34 -10.20
C LEU A 49 -38.80 -1.54 -10.69
N ILE A 50 -38.78 -0.27 -10.29
CA ILE A 50 -37.60 0.60 -10.38
C ILE A 50 -37.18 0.91 -8.95
N LEU A 51 -36.01 0.42 -8.55
CA LEU A 51 -35.45 0.61 -7.22
C LEU A 51 -34.19 1.49 -7.31
N SER A 52 -34.10 2.55 -6.51
CA SER A 52 -32.93 3.44 -6.51
C SER A 52 -32.36 3.72 -5.12
N HIS A 53 -31.04 3.90 -5.07
CA HIS A 53 -30.34 4.41 -3.89
C HIS A 53 -29.31 5.46 -4.30
N GLY A 54 -29.54 6.71 -3.89
CA GLY A 54 -28.70 7.87 -4.25
C GLY A 54 -28.78 8.28 -5.73
N ILE A 55 -29.86 7.91 -6.43
CA ILE A 55 -30.18 8.36 -7.80
C ILE A 55 -31.61 8.91 -7.77
N ASP A 56 -31.77 10.13 -8.26
CA ASP A 56 -33.08 10.74 -8.43
C ASP A 56 -33.72 10.19 -9.72
N VAL A 57 -34.82 9.47 -9.53
CA VAL A 57 -35.67 8.91 -10.58
C VAL A 57 -36.92 9.77 -10.63
N ASN A 58 -37.19 10.37 -11.79
CA ASN A 58 -38.32 11.26 -12.01
C ASN A 58 -39.18 10.75 -13.17
N ALA A 59 -40.42 11.23 -13.25
CA ALA A 59 -41.34 10.98 -14.37
C ALA A 59 -41.45 9.48 -14.72
N VAL A 60 -41.79 8.66 -13.73
CA VAL A 60 -42.11 7.25 -13.97
C VAL A 60 -43.49 7.20 -14.65
N GLU A 61 -43.55 6.59 -15.83
CA GLU A 61 -44.77 6.47 -16.62
C GLU A 61 -44.95 5.01 -17.04
N ILE A 62 -46.17 4.50 -16.95
CA ILE A 62 -46.51 3.14 -17.36
C ILE A 62 -47.38 3.24 -18.61
N LEU A 63 -46.86 2.76 -19.74
CA LEU A 63 -47.57 2.73 -21.00
C LEU A 63 -48.20 1.35 -21.21
N GLN A 64 -49.53 1.31 -21.13
CA GLN A 64 -50.31 0.12 -21.48
C GLN A 64 -50.15 -0.14 -22.98
N GLN A 65 -49.54 -1.26 -23.33
CA GLN A 65 -49.45 -1.74 -24.72
C GLN A 65 -50.61 -2.68 -25.01
N SER A 66 -50.94 -2.92 -26.28
CA SER A 66 -51.93 -3.93 -26.63
C SER A 66 -51.47 -5.31 -26.17
N ASP A 67 -52.39 -6.11 -25.63
CA ASP A 67 -52.14 -7.47 -25.15
C ASP A 67 -51.51 -8.41 -26.22
N ASP A 68 -51.57 -8.01 -27.50
CA ASP A 68 -50.96 -8.72 -28.63
C ASP A 68 -49.41 -8.70 -28.66
N ILE A 69 -48.74 -7.83 -27.87
CA ILE A 69 -47.27 -7.67 -27.88
C ILE A 69 -46.62 -8.25 -26.62
N SER A 70 -47.19 -7.97 -25.44
CA SER A 70 -46.71 -8.47 -24.14
C SER A 70 -47.81 -8.32 -23.09
N ASP A 71 -47.82 -9.26 -22.14
CA ASP A 71 -48.59 -9.22 -20.90
C ASP A 71 -48.04 -8.20 -19.87
N HIS A 72 -46.83 -7.66 -20.09
CA HIS A 72 -46.24 -6.58 -19.30
C HIS A 72 -46.35 -5.22 -20.01
N TYR A 73 -46.64 -4.18 -19.24
CA TYR A 73 -46.67 -2.80 -19.69
C TYR A 73 -45.28 -2.16 -19.67
N LEU A 74 -45.05 -1.19 -20.56
CA LEU A 74 -43.75 -0.53 -20.65
C LEU A 74 -43.61 0.50 -19.53
N VAL A 75 -42.63 0.30 -18.65
CA VAL A 75 -42.27 1.28 -17.61
C VAL A 75 -41.16 2.20 -18.10
N LEU A 76 -41.47 3.49 -18.24
CA LEU A 76 -40.55 4.56 -18.59
C LEU A 76 -40.16 5.34 -17.34
N CYS A 77 -38.92 5.85 -17.30
CA CYS A 77 -38.49 6.80 -16.27
C CYS A 77 -37.38 7.72 -16.79
N ILE A 78 -37.23 8.88 -16.15
CA ILE A 78 -36.16 9.84 -16.41
C ILE A 78 -35.17 9.79 -15.25
N LEU A 79 -33.90 9.52 -15.57
CA LEU A 79 -32.82 9.46 -14.59
C LEU A 79 -32.03 10.79 -14.61
N GLN A 80 -31.97 11.47 -13.48
CA GLN A 80 -31.05 12.60 -13.31
C GLN A 80 -29.68 12.08 -12.88
N ILE A 81 -28.85 11.77 -13.88
CA ILE A 81 -27.46 11.38 -13.66
C ILE A 81 -26.60 12.63 -13.73
N THR A 82 -26.11 13.10 -12.58
CA THR A 82 -24.98 14.04 -12.54
C THR A 82 -23.83 13.40 -13.30
N LYS A 83 -23.55 13.89 -14.51
CA LYS A 83 -22.44 13.43 -15.33
C LYS A 83 -21.17 13.62 -14.50
N THR A 84 -20.53 12.54 -14.08
CA THR A 84 -19.13 12.64 -13.68
C THR A 84 -18.42 13.23 -14.87
N VAL A 85 -17.80 14.40 -14.70
CA VAL A 85 -17.06 15.11 -15.75
C VAL A 85 -16.23 14.05 -16.45
N ASN A 86 -16.53 13.78 -17.72
CA ASN A 86 -15.64 12.94 -18.52
C ASN A 86 -14.27 13.59 -18.37
N SER A 87 -13.29 12.85 -17.84
CA SER A 87 -11.94 13.36 -17.67
C SER A 87 -11.57 14.08 -18.96
N THR A 88 -11.25 15.37 -18.84
CA THR A 88 -10.74 16.12 -19.98
C THR A 88 -9.60 15.29 -20.54
N PRO A 89 -9.56 15.02 -21.86
CA PRO A 89 -8.53 14.17 -22.39
C PRO A 89 -7.18 14.80 -22.06
N TYR A 90 -6.44 14.17 -21.16
CA TYR A 90 -5.14 14.68 -20.75
C TYR A 90 -4.08 14.18 -21.74
N TYR A 91 -3.10 15.03 -21.97
CA TYR A 91 -2.00 14.75 -22.85
C TYR A 91 -0.83 14.29 -22.00
N LYS A 92 -0.17 13.22 -22.43
CA LYS A 92 1.03 12.70 -21.78
C LYS A 92 2.10 12.43 -22.82
N TYR A 93 3.33 12.80 -22.52
CA TYR A 93 4.45 12.37 -23.33
C TYR A 93 4.63 10.86 -23.24
N GLY A 94 4.77 10.21 -24.38
CA GLY A 94 4.96 8.78 -24.45
C GLY A 94 5.59 8.35 -25.77
N ARG A 95 6.29 7.22 -25.73
CA ARG A 95 6.88 6.58 -26.91
C ARG A 95 5.91 5.56 -27.49
N THR A 96 6.01 5.31 -28.80
CA THR A 96 5.31 4.20 -29.45
C THR A 96 6.30 3.07 -29.62
N ILE A 97 6.14 2.00 -28.85
CA ILE A 97 6.97 0.80 -28.95
C ILE A 97 6.13 -0.27 -29.62
N THR A 98 6.56 -0.67 -30.81
CA THR A 98 5.92 -1.68 -31.66
C THR A 98 6.80 -2.92 -31.73
N SER A 99 6.32 -3.99 -32.38
CA SER A 99 7.13 -5.18 -32.67
C SER A 99 8.40 -4.86 -33.46
N THR A 100 8.33 -3.88 -34.37
CA THR A 100 9.46 -3.44 -35.20
C THR A 100 10.49 -2.58 -34.44
N THR A 101 10.15 -2.07 -33.26
CA THR A 101 11.07 -1.21 -32.49
C THR A 101 12.35 -1.96 -32.11
N LYS A 102 12.28 -3.27 -31.86
CA LYS A 102 13.46 -4.09 -31.57
C LYS A 102 14.46 -4.04 -32.73
N ASP A 103 14.00 -4.39 -33.94
CA ASP A 103 14.86 -4.51 -35.12
C ASP A 103 15.44 -3.15 -35.54
N CYS A 104 14.61 -2.10 -35.46
CA CYS A 104 15.07 -0.73 -35.70
C CYS A 104 16.10 -0.28 -34.64
N PHE A 105 15.96 -0.69 -33.38
CA PHE A 105 16.92 -0.37 -32.33
C PHE A 105 18.27 -1.04 -32.61
N LEU A 106 18.28 -2.34 -32.92
CA LEU A 106 19.51 -3.09 -33.21
C LEU A 106 20.23 -2.54 -34.46
N SER A 107 19.49 -2.22 -35.52
CA SER A 107 20.08 -1.65 -36.75
C SER A 107 20.65 -0.25 -36.59
N ASN A 108 20.21 0.51 -35.58
CA ASN A 108 20.71 1.85 -35.28
C ASN A 108 21.69 1.85 -34.10
N LEU A 109 21.98 0.69 -33.51
CA LEU A 109 22.89 0.57 -32.38
C LEU A 109 24.34 0.55 -32.91
N PRO A 110 25.21 1.44 -32.43
CA PRO A 110 26.63 1.38 -32.75
C PRO A 110 27.29 0.10 -32.26
N ASP A 111 28.48 -0.18 -32.77
CA ASP A 111 29.29 -1.33 -32.34
C ASP A 111 29.55 -1.27 -30.82
N LEU A 112 29.31 -2.39 -30.15
CA LEU A 112 29.48 -2.55 -28.70
C LEU A 112 30.75 -3.33 -28.34
N SER A 113 31.60 -3.63 -29.33
CA SER A 113 32.84 -4.39 -29.15
C SER A 113 33.74 -3.85 -28.03
N GLU A 114 33.81 -2.53 -27.86
CA GLU A 114 34.58 -1.86 -26.81
C GLU A 114 34.10 -2.22 -25.39
N PHE A 115 32.80 -2.53 -25.23
CA PHE A 115 32.19 -2.87 -23.95
C PHE A 115 32.23 -4.39 -23.64
N LEU A 116 32.87 -5.19 -24.50
CA LEU A 116 33.02 -6.64 -24.31
C LEU A 116 34.15 -7.01 -23.32
N SER A 117 34.98 -6.05 -22.93
CA SER A 117 36.04 -6.27 -21.93
C SER A 117 35.60 -5.86 -20.52
N MET A 118 36.05 -6.63 -19.51
CA MET A 118 35.86 -6.23 -18.12
C MET A 118 36.62 -4.94 -17.80
N SER A 119 36.00 -4.10 -16.95
CA SER A 119 36.64 -2.89 -16.46
C SER A 119 37.67 -3.22 -15.39
N ASN A 120 38.83 -2.56 -15.45
CA ASN A 120 39.96 -2.75 -14.53
C ASN A 120 40.01 -1.69 -13.42
N SER A 121 39.19 -0.64 -13.49
CA SER A 121 39.08 0.41 -12.48
C SER A 121 37.63 0.88 -12.31
N SER A 122 37.34 1.52 -11.17
CA SER A 122 36.02 2.09 -10.89
C SER A 122 35.66 3.25 -11.83
N GLU A 123 36.65 4.06 -12.23
CA GLU A 123 36.46 5.17 -13.18
C GLU A 123 36.05 4.65 -14.55
N LYS A 124 36.77 3.65 -15.07
CA LYS A 124 36.42 3.02 -16.35
C LYS A 124 35.03 2.38 -16.30
N LEU A 125 34.67 1.77 -15.17
CA LEU A 125 33.34 1.19 -15.02
C LEU A 125 32.25 2.26 -15.03
N ASP A 126 32.46 3.40 -14.36
CA ASP A 126 31.53 4.54 -14.44
C ASP A 126 31.39 5.03 -15.89
N ASP A 127 32.51 5.26 -16.58
CA ASP A 127 32.54 5.74 -17.98
C ASP A 127 31.80 4.78 -18.93
N VAL A 128 32.04 3.47 -18.80
CA VAL A 128 31.36 2.43 -19.58
C VAL A 128 29.85 2.45 -19.34
N THR A 129 29.43 2.53 -18.07
CA THR A 129 27.99 2.57 -17.76
C THR A 129 27.30 3.82 -18.25
N GLU A 130 27.93 5.00 -18.11
CA GLU A 130 27.39 6.27 -18.59
C GLU A 130 27.32 6.31 -20.13
N THR A 131 28.34 5.78 -20.80
CA THR A 131 28.39 5.69 -22.26
C THR A 131 27.29 4.78 -22.81
N ILE A 132 27.08 3.61 -22.20
CA ILE A 132 25.98 2.69 -22.58
C ILE A 132 24.62 3.32 -22.33
N ASP A 133 24.40 3.97 -21.18
CA ASP A 133 23.14 4.63 -20.86
C ASP A 133 22.83 5.75 -21.89
N SER A 134 23.82 6.56 -22.23
CA SER A 134 23.71 7.62 -23.23
C SER A 134 23.42 7.06 -24.63
N LEU A 135 24.14 6.00 -25.03
CA LEU A 135 23.96 5.33 -26.30
C LEU A 135 22.55 4.77 -26.45
N PHE A 136 22.08 4.02 -25.45
CA PHE A 136 20.76 3.40 -25.46
C PHE A 136 19.65 4.46 -25.48
N SER A 137 19.81 5.54 -24.71
CA SER A 137 18.86 6.66 -24.68
C SER A 137 18.77 7.35 -26.06
N ARG A 138 19.92 7.67 -26.66
CA ARG A 138 20.00 8.31 -27.98
C ARG A 138 19.43 7.43 -29.09
N THR A 139 19.77 6.14 -29.10
CA THR A 139 19.21 5.19 -30.08
C THR A 139 17.70 5.06 -29.93
N LEU A 140 17.19 5.05 -28.69
CA LEU A 140 15.74 5.04 -28.44
C LEU A 140 15.08 6.33 -28.89
N ASP A 141 15.71 7.49 -28.71
CA ASP A 141 15.19 8.77 -29.19
C ASP A 141 15.07 8.82 -30.72
N THR A 142 16.04 8.25 -31.43
CA THR A 142 16.00 8.13 -32.89
C THR A 142 14.90 7.18 -33.35
N VAL A 143 14.80 5.99 -32.74
CA VAL A 143 13.91 4.91 -33.22
C VAL A 143 12.46 5.09 -32.73
N ALA A 144 12.27 5.62 -31.53
CA ALA A 144 10.97 5.77 -30.88
C ALA A 144 10.89 7.09 -30.10
N PRO A 145 10.83 8.25 -30.79
CA PRO A 145 10.87 9.57 -30.15
C PRO A 145 9.70 9.79 -29.18
N LEU A 146 9.96 10.58 -28.14
CA LEU A 146 8.94 11.07 -27.23
C LEU A 146 7.95 11.97 -27.97
N ARG A 147 6.67 11.62 -27.95
CA ARG A 147 5.60 12.40 -28.57
C ARG A 147 4.49 12.66 -27.57
N LEU A 148 3.86 13.83 -27.67
CA LEU A 148 2.68 14.15 -26.89
C LEU A 148 1.49 13.31 -27.38
N ARG A 149 0.89 12.50 -26.50
CA ARG A 149 -0.22 11.61 -26.85
C ARG A 149 -1.45 11.95 -26.03
N LYS A 150 -2.60 12.00 -26.71
CA LYS A 150 -3.92 12.11 -26.09
C LYS A 150 -4.28 10.76 -25.47
N ILE A 151 -4.35 10.67 -24.14
CA ILE A 151 -4.78 9.44 -23.49
C ILE A 151 -6.31 9.41 -23.48
N LYS A 152 -6.87 8.31 -23.99
CA LYS A 152 -8.27 7.95 -23.77
C LYS A 152 -8.29 6.93 -22.65
N GLU A 153 -9.02 7.21 -21.57
CA GLU A 153 -9.27 6.24 -20.49
C GLU A 153 -10.19 5.12 -20.98
N ASN A 154 -9.68 4.26 -21.86
CA ASN A 154 -10.36 3.01 -22.17
C ASN A 154 -9.83 1.96 -21.19
N SER A 155 -10.72 1.30 -20.47
CA SER A 155 -10.37 0.06 -19.77
C SER A 155 -9.73 -0.89 -20.78
N PRO A 156 -8.53 -1.44 -20.51
CA PRO A 156 -7.92 -2.38 -21.43
C PRO A 156 -8.88 -3.57 -21.60
N THR A 157 -9.17 -3.93 -22.85
CA THR A 157 -9.98 -5.10 -23.20
C THR A 157 -9.10 -6.11 -23.95
N PRO A 158 -8.23 -6.86 -23.25
CA PRO A 158 -7.29 -7.80 -23.89
C PRO A 158 -7.99 -8.86 -24.75
N TRP A 159 -9.21 -9.25 -24.36
CA TRP A 159 -10.05 -10.21 -25.09
C TRP A 159 -10.65 -9.66 -26.39
N TYR A 160 -10.47 -8.37 -26.72
CA TYR A 160 -10.98 -7.77 -27.96
C TYR A 160 -10.00 -7.96 -29.13
N ASN A 161 -10.12 -9.11 -29.80
CA ASN A 161 -9.27 -9.56 -30.91
C ASN A 161 -9.82 -9.17 -32.32
N GLU A 162 -9.07 -9.48 -33.39
CA GLU A 162 -9.49 -9.17 -34.77
C GLU A 162 -10.79 -9.87 -35.18
N HIS A 163 -11.03 -11.09 -34.69
CA HIS A 163 -12.27 -11.83 -34.97
C HIS A 163 -13.51 -11.09 -34.43
N THR A 164 -13.49 -10.69 -33.15
CA THR A 164 -14.58 -9.88 -32.56
C THR A 164 -14.73 -8.52 -33.24
N ARG A 165 -13.62 -7.93 -33.72
CA ARG A 165 -13.62 -6.67 -34.48
C ARG A 165 -14.28 -6.82 -35.86
N ALA A 166 -14.01 -7.92 -36.56
CA ALA A 166 -14.63 -8.23 -37.85
C ALA A 166 -16.15 -8.41 -37.72
N LEU A 167 -16.61 -9.18 -36.73
CA LEU A 167 -18.04 -9.37 -36.46
C LEU A 167 -18.74 -8.05 -36.10
N LYS A 168 -18.08 -7.19 -35.32
CA LYS A 168 -18.61 -5.84 -35.02
C LYS A 168 -18.74 -4.97 -36.29
N ARG A 169 -17.77 -5.03 -37.20
CA ARG A 169 -17.84 -4.31 -38.49
C ARG A 169 -19.01 -4.82 -39.34
N ALA A 170 -19.22 -6.13 -39.40
CA ALA A 170 -20.35 -6.74 -40.10
C ALA A 170 -21.70 -6.29 -39.52
N ALA A 171 -21.87 -6.34 -38.20
CA ALA A 171 -23.08 -5.87 -37.53
C ALA A 171 -23.37 -4.38 -37.82
N ARG A 172 -22.34 -3.52 -37.75
CA ARG A 172 -22.47 -2.08 -38.09
C ARG A 172 -22.75 -1.83 -39.57
N LYS A 173 -22.33 -2.72 -40.48
CA LYS A 173 -22.67 -2.63 -41.90
C LYS A 173 -24.16 -2.89 -42.08
N MET A 174 -24.69 -3.96 -41.51
CA MET A 174 -26.12 -4.31 -41.61
C MET A 174 -27.01 -3.28 -40.92
N GLU A 175 -26.61 -2.75 -39.76
CA GLU A 175 -27.31 -1.66 -39.08
C GLU A 175 -27.45 -0.42 -39.98
N ARG A 176 -26.36 -0.02 -40.66
CA ARG A 176 -26.38 1.15 -41.56
C ARG A 176 -27.26 0.89 -42.79
N SER A 177 -27.20 -0.31 -43.36
CA SER A 177 -28.08 -0.71 -44.47
C SER A 177 -29.55 -0.69 -44.07
N TRP A 178 -29.91 -1.20 -42.89
CA TRP A 178 -31.27 -1.15 -42.37
C TRP A 178 -31.72 0.29 -42.10
N ARG A 179 -30.88 1.13 -41.47
CA ARG A 179 -31.23 2.54 -41.22
C ARG A 179 -31.51 3.31 -42.52
N LYS A 180 -30.79 2.99 -43.60
CA LYS A 180 -30.97 3.61 -44.93
C LYS A 180 -32.19 3.09 -45.68
N THR A 181 -32.39 1.77 -45.69
CA THR A 181 -33.38 1.12 -46.57
C THR A 181 -34.70 0.78 -45.88
N LYS A 182 -34.69 0.64 -44.55
CA LYS A 182 -35.80 0.17 -43.71
C LYS A 182 -36.35 -1.22 -44.08
N LEU A 183 -35.66 -1.99 -44.91
CA LEU A 183 -36.08 -3.34 -45.30
C LEU A 183 -35.81 -4.35 -44.18
N GLU A 184 -36.78 -5.24 -43.95
CA GLU A 184 -36.76 -6.23 -42.87
C GLU A 184 -35.57 -7.20 -43.00
N VAL A 185 -35.16 -7.57 -44.22
CA VAL A 185 -33.98 -8.42 -44.47
C VAL A 185 -32.70 -7.88 -43.82
N PHE A 186 -32.50 -6.56 -43.82
CA PHE A 186 -31.34 -5.93 -43.19
C PHE A 186 -31.49 -5.85 -41.66
N ARG A 187 -32.73 -5.82 -41.14
CA ARG A 187 -33.01 -5.87 -39.70
C ARG A 187 -32.68 -7.26 -39.15
N THR A 188 -33.16 -8.32 -39.79
CA THR A 188 -32.88 -9.71 -39.41
C THR A 188 -31.38 -9.99 -39.44
N ALA A 189 -30.72 -9.64 -40.55
CA ALA A 189 -29.28 -9.84 -40.67
C ALA A 189 -28.46 -8.99 -39.67
N TRP A 190 -28.94 -7.79 -39.29
CA TRP A 190 -28.32 -7.01 -38.21
C TRP A 190 -28.48 -7.69 -36.85
N GLN A 191 -29.66 -8.23 -36.53
CA GLN A 191 -29.90 -8.99 -35.30
C GLN A 191 -28.98 -10.22 -35.22
N GLU A 192 -28.89 -11.01 -36.29
CA GLU A 192 -28.02 -12.18 -36.39
C GLU A 192 -26.54 -11.80 -36.22
N CYS A 193 -26.05 -10.80 -36.96
CA CYS A 193 -24.67 -10.34 -36.82
C CYS A 193 -24.38 -9.82 -35.40
N THR A 194 -25.35 -9.18 -34.76
CA THR A 194 -25.21 -8.67 -33.38
C THR A 194 -25.16 -9.82 -32.37
N LEU A 195 -25.99 -10.85 -32.54
CA LEU A 195 -25.96 -12.07 -31.73
C LEU A 195 -24.62 -12.80 -31.86
N SER A 196 -24.14 -13.00 -33.09
CA SER A 196 -22.83 -13.60 -33.36
C SER A 196 -21.69 -12.81 -32.74
N TYR A 197 -21.71 -11.48 -32.86
CA TYR A 197 -20.74 -10.61 -32.19
C TYR A 197 -20.78 -10.75 -30.66
N ARG A 198 -21.98 -10.76 -30.05
CA ARG A 198 -22.13 -10.92 -28.59
C ARG A 198 -21.63 -12.29 -28.11
N LYS A 199 -21.96 -13.37 -28.82
CA LYS A 199 -21.47 -14.73 -28.53
C LYS A 199 -19.95 -14.80 -28.60
N ALA A 200 -19.35 -14.31 -29.69
CA ALA A 200 -17.90 -14.29 -29.86
C ALA A 200 -17.19 -13.45 -28.79
N LEU A 201 -17.78 -12.30 -28.40
CA LEU A 201 -17.22 -11.46 -27.34
C LEU A 201 -17.29 -12.14 -25.97
N LYS A 202 -18.39 -12.83 -25.67
CA LYS A 202 -18.54 -13.61 -24.43
C LYS A 202 -17.54 -14.77 -24.38
N SER A 203 -17.41 -15.52 -25.47
CA SER A 203 -16.41 -16.61 -25.58
C SER A 203 -15.01 -16.06 -25.38
N ALA A 204 -14.59 -15.06 -26.18
CA ALA A 204 -13.23 -14.51 -26.09
C ALA A 204 -12.90 -13.97 -24.69
N ARG A 205 -13.87 -13.39 -23.99
CA ARG A 205 -13.69 -12.95 -22.59
C ARG A 205 -13.55 -14.14 -21.65
N SER A 206 -14.39 -15.16 -21.79
CA SER A 206 -14.34 -16.39 -20.99
C SER A 206 -13.01 -17.09 -21.19
N ASP A 207 -12.64 -17.35 -22.45
CA ASP A 207 -11.41 -18.02 -22.85
C ASP A 207 -10.18 -17.30 -22.30
N TYR A 208 -10.13 -15.96 -22.43
CA TYR A 208 -9.05 -15.16 -21.87
C TYR A 208 -8.87 -15.37 -20.36
N PHE A 209 -9.94 -15.29 -19.57
CA PHE A 209 -9.82 -15.47 -18.12
C PHE A 209 -9.56 -16.92 -17.74
N SER A 210 -10.15 -17.89 -18.44
CA SER A 210 -9.89 -19.31 -18.22
C SER A 210 -8.41 -19.66 -18.46
N THR A 211 -7.85 -19.26 -19.61
CA THR A 211 -6.43 -19.46 -19.92
C THR A 211 -5.53 -18.76 -18.90
N LEU A 212 -5.87 -17.52 -18.54
CA LEU A 212 -5.09 -16.75 -17.56
C LEU A 212 -5.05 -17.42 -16.17
N LEU A 213 -6.17 -18.00 -15.74
CA LEU A 213 -6.27 -18.73 -14.47
C LEU A 213 -5.50 -20.04 -14.52
N GLU A 214 -5.64 -20.82 -15.60
CA GLU A 214 -4.92 -22.09 -15.78
C GLU A 214 -3.40 -21.91 -15.83
N GLU A 215 -2.90 -20.93 -16.59
CA GLU A 215 -1.47 -20.59 -16.67
C GLU A 215 -0.88 -20.18 -15.31
N ASN A 216 -1.71 -19.65 -14.41
CA ASN A 216 -1.29 -19.12 -13.11
C ASN A 216 -1.85 -19.91 -11.93
N LYS A 217 -2.32 -21.15 -12.13
CA LYS A 217 -3.02 -21.96 -11.11
C LYS A 217 -2.19 -22.23 -9.85
N HIS A 218 -0.86 -22.28 -9.99
CA HIS A 218 0.06 -22.48 -8.87
C HIS A 218 0.56 -21.16 -8.25
N ASN A 219 -0.01 -20.02 -8.62
CA ASN A 219 0.36 -18.70 -8.11
C ASN A 219 -0.84 -18.03 -7.41
N PRO A 220 -1.12 -18.37 -6.14
CA PRO A 220 -2.25 -17.82 -5.38
C PRO A 220 -2.32 -16.29 -5.42
N ARG A 221 -1.16 -15.62 -5.32
CA ARG A 221 -1.10 -14.15 -5.37
C ARG A 221 -1.60 -13.60 -6.71
N TYR A 222 -1.32 -14.27 -7.82
CA TYR A 222 -1.81 -13.86 -9.13
C TYR A 222 -3.32 -14.08 -9.24
N LEU A 223 -3.82 -15.24 -8.77
CA LEU A 223 -5.25 -15.58 -8.78
C LEU A 223 -6.07 -14.59 -7.95
N PHE A 224 -5.67 -14.32 -6.70
CA PHE A 224 -6.34 -13.34 -5.83
C PHE A 224 -6.35 -11.93 -6.45
N ASN A 225 -5.25 -11.49 -7.07
CA ASN A 225 -5.21 -10.22 -7.77
C ASN A 225 -6.15 -10.18 -8.98
N THR A 226 -6.32 -11.29 -9.69
CA THR A 226 -7.20 -11.40 -10.85
C THR A 226 -8.66 -11.33 -10.42
N VAL A 227 -9.05 -12.06 -9.38
CA VAL A 227 -10.38 -11.99 -8.77
C VAL A 227 -10.65 -10.58 -8.24
N ALA A 228 -9.71 -9.99 -7.49
CA ALA A 228 -9.86 -8.63 -6.97
C ALA A 228 -10.05 -7.59 -8.10
N LYS A 229 -9.39 -7.74 -9.25
CA LYS A 229 -9.62 -6.87 -10.42
C LYS A 229 -10.99 -7.05 -11.06
N LEU A 230 -11.57 -8.25 -10.97
CA LEU A 230 -12.89 -8.57 -11.49
C LEU A 230 -14.02 -8.12 -10.56
N THR A 231 -13.79 -8.18 -9.24
CA THR A 231 -14.81 -7.91 -8.21
C THR A 231 -14.76 -6.50 -7.64
N LYS A 232 -13.61 -5.82 -7.67
CA LYS A 232 -13.53 -4.43 -7.24
C LYS A 232 -14.07 -3.51 -8.34
N ASN A 233 -15.06 -2.70 -8.00
CA ASN A 233 -15.29 -1.43 -8.69
C ASN A 233 -13.96 -0.68 -8.66
N LYS A 234 -13.49 -0.18 -9.80
CA LYS A 234 -12.36 0.75 -9.84
C LYS A 234 -12.72 1.90 -8.89
N GLU A 235 -12.18 1.90 -7.68
CA GLU A 235 -11.99 3.16 -7.00
C GLU A 235 -11.16 4.00 -7.97
N PRO A 236 -11.51 5.29 -8.16
CA PRO A 236 -10.65 6.17 -8.92
C PRO A 236 -9.27 6.01 -8.30
N THR A 237 -8.31 5.52 -9.09
CA THR A 237 -6.91 5.68 -8.73
C THR A 237 -6.70 7.18 -8.71
N GLY A 238 -6.95 7.78 -7.55
CA GLY A 238 -6.68 9.16 -7.22
C GLY A 238 -5.19 9.37 -7.38
N THR A 239 -4.80 9.62 -8.61
CA THR A 239 -3.51 10.17 -9.01
C THR A 239 -3.61 11.67 -9.16
N ASP A 240 -4.70 12.28 -8.67
CA ASP A 240 -4.67 13.65 -8.20
C ASP A 240 -3.81 13.64 -6.94
N TYR A 241 -2.48 13.62 -7.15
CA TYR A 241 -1.57 14.16 -6.16
C TYR A 241 -2.15 15.51 -5.78
N ALA A 242 -2.37 15.73 -4.47
CA ALA A 242 -2.81 17.01 -3.94
C ALA A 242 -2.06 18.12 -4.69
N HIS A 243 -2.78 18.93 -5.47
CA HIS A 243 -2.20 20.00 -6.28
C HIS A 243 -1.42 21.04 -5.45
N GLN A 244 -1.44 20.93 -4.12
CA GLN A 244 -0.78 21.82 -3.19
C GLN A 244 0.72 21.56 -2.98
N HIS A 245 1.17 20.30 -2.95
CA HIS A 245 2.57 19.99 -2.56
C HIS A 245 3.46 19.75 -3.79
N SER A 246 4.58 20.48 -3.86
CA SER A 246 5.59 20.31 -4.90
C SER A 246 6.50 19.11 -4.62
N SER A 247 7.26 18.69 -5.64
CA SER A 247 8.32 17.68 -5.47
C SER A 247 9.36 18.10 -4.42
N ASN A 248 9.65 19.39 -4.29
CA ASN A 248 10.59 19.93 -3.29
C ASN A 248 10.02 19.85 -1.86
N ASP A 249 8.71 20.08 -1.67
CA ASP A 249 8.09 20.00 -0.35
C ASP A 249 8.16 18.58 0.22
N PHE A 250 7.90 17.59 -0.64
CA PHE A 250 8.10 16.18 -0.29
C PHE A 250 9.56 15.86 0.04
N MET A 251 10.52 16.37 -0.73
CA MET A 251 11.94 16.14 -0.46
C MET A 251 12.36 16.75 0.88
N ASN A 252 12.03 18.03 1.11
CA ASN A 252 12.29 18.71 2.37
C ASN A 252 11.71 17.94 3.55
N TYR A 253 10.45 17.51 3.44
CA TYR A 253 9.80 16.74 4.49
C TYR A 253 10.48 15.39 4.77
N PHE A 254 10.79 14.61 3.73
CA PHE A 254 11.44 13.32 3.92
C PHE A 254 12.83 13.45 4.55
N THR A 255 13.65 14.41 4.10
CA THR A 255 15.00 14.63 4.66
C THR A 255 14.93 15.15 6.10
N SER A 256 14.20 16.24 6.35
CA SER A 256 14.06 16.84 7.69
C SER A 256 13.49 15.89 8.74
N LYS A 257 12.58 15.00 8.34
CA LYS A 257 12.04 13.96 9.22
C LYS A 257 13.15 13.03 9.71
N ILE A 258 14.07 12.63 8.85
CA ILE A 258 15.18 11.74 9.23
C ILE A 258 16.16 12.49 10.13
N ASP A 259 16.54 13.72 9.76
CA ASP A 259 17.42 14.56 10.58
C ASP A 259 16.86 14.72 12.00
N THR A 260 15.57 15.06 12.12
CA THR A 260 14.87 15.19 13.41
C THR A 260 14.91 13.89 14.24
N ILE A 261 14.76 12.72 13.59
CA ILE A 261 14.84 11.43 14.28
C ILE A 261 16.27 11.16 14.74
N ARG A 262 17.27 11.47 13.91
CA ARG A 262 18.69 11.29 14.22
C ARG A 262 19.14 12.19 15.36
N ASP A 263 18.75 13.45 15.36
CA ASP A 263 19.06 14.39 16.44
C ASP A 263 18.51 13.91 17.78
N LYS A 264 17.30 13.33 17.78
CA LYS A 264 16.71 12.71 18.98
C LYS A 264 17.48 11.49 19.45
N ILE A 265 17.96 10.65 18.53
CA ILE A 265 18.78 9.47 18.88
C ILE A 265 20.10 9.92 19.51
N VAL A 266 20.77 10.92 18.94
CA VAL A 266 22.04 11.45 19.46
C VAL A 266 21.86 12.11 20.82
N THR A 267 20.83 12.93 20.99
CA THR A 267 20.55 13.60 22.28
C THR A 267 20.08 12.64 23.38
N MET A 268 19.47 11.51 23.02
CA MET A 268 19.04 10.48 23.98
C MET A 268 20.16 9.52 24.38
N GLN A 269 21.33 9.51 23.72
CA GLN A 269 22.44 8.65 24.15
C GLN A 269 22.87 9.06 25.57
N PRO A 270 22.59 8.24 26.59
CA PRO A 270 23.15 8.48 27.90
C PRO A 270 24.66 8.20 27.80
N SER A 271 25.46 8.74 28.71
CA SER A 271 26.88 8.39 28.91
C SER A 271 27.10 6.92 29.33
N ILE A 272 26.17 6.02 29.02
CA ILE A 272 26.32 4.58 29.17
C ILE A 272 27.31 4.16 28.11
N THR A 273 28.55 3.95 28.55
CA THR A 273 29.52 3.09 27.90
C THR A 273 28.86 1.71 27.75
N VAL A 274 28.13 1.50 26.66
CA VAL A 274 27.65 0.17 26.29
C VAL A 274 28.92 -0.61 26.01
N SER A 275 29.37 -1.34 27.02
CA SER A 275 30.50 -2.25 26.91
C SER A 275 30.32 -3.06 25.62
N HIS A 276 31.25 -2.88 24.67
CA HIS A 276 31.34 -3.66 23.44
C HIS A 276 31.46 -5.18 23.70
N GLN A 277 31.52 -5.61 24.97
CA GLN A 277 31.58 -7.02 25.38
C GLN A 277 30.21 -7.71 25.41
N ILE A 278 29.08 -7.01 25.21
CA ILE A 278 27.74 -7.64 25.28
C ILE A 278 27.44 -8.48 24.02
N VAL A 279 28.00 -8.11 22.87
CA VAL A 279 27.76 -8.80 21.60
C VAL A 279 28.80 -9.90 21.47
N ARG A 280 28.37 -11.18 21.48
CA ARG A 280 29.25 -12.28 21.08
C ARG A 280 29.50 -12.11 19.59
N TYR A 281 30.65 -11.53 19.23
CA TYR A 281 31.17 -11.65 17.88
C TYR A 281 31.32 -13.15 17.63
N ARG A 282 30.51 -13.71 16.72
CA ARG A 282 30.75 -15.07 16.24
C ARG A 282 32.13 -15.02 15.60
N SER A 283 33.10 -15.78 16.11
CA SER A 283 34.33 -16.02 15.37
C SER A 283 33.92 -16.60 14.02
N PRO A 284 34.13 -15.90 12.89
CA PRO A 284 33.66 -16.40 11.61
C PRO A 284 34.37 -17.72 11.33
N GLY A 285 33.62 -18.81 11.15
CA GLY A 285 34.22 -20.08 10.73
C GLY A 285 34.92 -19.91 9.36
N GLU A 286 34.28 -19.17 8.44
CA GLU A 286 34.84 -18.71 7.17
C GLU A 286 34.34 -17.29 6.86
N GLN A 287 35.17 -16.48 6.19
CA GLN A 287 34.84 -15.10 5.80
C GLN A 287 34.28 -15.03 4.36
N PHE A 288 33.35 -14.11 4.12
CA PHE A 288 32.86 -13.80 2.77
C PHE A 288 33.66 -12.64 2.18
N ASN A 289 34.77 -12.97 1.51
CA ASN A 289 35.78 -11.99 1.07
C ASN A 289 35.48 -11.33 -0.29
N SER A 290 34.80 -12.02 -1.20
CA SER A 290 34.53 -11.53 -2.56
C SER A 290 33.27 -12.15 -3.15
N PHE A 291 32.65 -11.43 -4.10
CA PHE A 291 31.59 -11.96 -4.94
C PHE A 291 32.17 -12.73 -6.13
N SER A 292 31.50 -13.81 -6.55
CA SER A 292 31.84 -14.52 -7.77
C SER A 292 31.19 -13.87 -8.99
N THR A 293 31.88 -13.88 -10.13
CA THR A 293 31.27 -13.51 -11.42
C THR A 293 30.18 -14.49 -11.81
N ILE A 294 29.21 -14.02 -12.59
CA ILE A 294 28.12 -14.84 -13.13
C ILE A 294 28.31 -15.09 -14.63
N GLY A 295 27.62 -16.11 -15.16
CA GLY A 295 27.59 -16.42 -16.58
C GLY A 295 26.41 -15.79 -17.32
N GLN A 296 26.45 -15.86 -18.66
CA GLN A 296 25.37 -15.39 -19.53
C GLN A 296 24.02 -16.04 -19.20
N GLU A 297 23.97 -17.37 -19.01
CA GLU A 297 22.71 -18.07 -18.73
C GLU A 297 22.04 -17.59 -17.43
N GLU A 298 22.84 -17.33 -16.40
CA GLU A 298 22.35 -16.85 -15.12
C GLU A 298 21.78 -15.44 -15.26
N LEU A 299 22.50 -14.54 -15.92
CA LEU A 299 22.01 -13.20 -16.21
C LEU A 299 20.73 -13.24 -17.03
N TYR A 300 20.66 -14.10 -18.05
CA TYR A 300 19.48 -14.27 -18.89
C TYR A 300 18.25 -14.68 -18.07
N LYS A 301 18.39 -15.69 -17.20
CA LYS A 301 17.33 -16.17 -16.30
C LYS A 301 16.90 -15.09 -15.31
N LEU A 302 17.85 -14.36 -14.71
CA LEU A 302 17.57 -13.28 -13.76
C LEU A 302 16.81 -12.13 -14.40
N VAL A 303 17.24 -11.68 -15.59
CA VAL A 303 16.56 -10.61 -16.32
C VAL A 303 15.17 -11.09 -16.74
N LYS A 304 15.04 -12.25 -17.42
CA LYS A 304 13.73 -12.76 -17.89
C LYS A 304 12.72 -13.01 -16.77
N SER A 305 13.13 -13.49 -15.60
CA SER A 305 12.23 -13.68 -14.46
C SER A 305 11.84 -12.37 -13.75
N SER A 306 12.61 -11.30 -13.93
CA SER A 306 12.37 -10.01 -13.27
C SER A 306 11.15 -9.27 -13.82
N LYS A 307 10.36 -8.65 -12.94
CA LYS A 307 9.24 -7.80 -13.35
C LYS A 307 9.75 -6.61 -14.16
N PRO A 308 9.19 -6.33 -15.36
CA PRO A 308 9.66 -5.24 -16.22
C PRO A 308 9.16 -3.89 -15.69
N THR A 309 9.70 -3.46 -14.55
CA THR A 309 9.37 -2.21 -13.88
C THR A 309 10.36 -1.14 -14.30
N THR A 310 9.88 -0.20 -15.12
CA THR A 310 10.72 0.87 -15.68
C THR A 310 10.88 2.03 -14.72
N CYS A 311 12.14 2.38 -14.49
CA CYS A 311 12.55 3.61 -13.85
C CYS A 311 12.66 4.73 -14.89
N MET A 312 12.44 5.97 -14.48
CA MET A 312 12.71 7.13 -15.34
C MET A 312 14.20 7.34 -15.60
N LEU A 313 15.06 6.74 -14.76
CA LEU A 313 16.51 6.71 -14.91
C LEU A 313 16.97 5.55 -15.82
N ASP A 314 16.06 4.67 -16.25
CA ASP A 314 16.43 3.63 -17.21
C ASP A 314 16.65 4.28 -18.60
N PRO A 315 17.75 3.95 -19.30
CA PRO A 315 18.01 4.51 -20.63
C PRO A 315 16.99 4.02 -21.66
N ILE A 316 16.48 2.79 -21.46
CA ILE A 316 15.42 2.20 -22.27
C ILE A 316 14.38 1.51 -21.38
N PRO A 317 13.10 1.44 -21.82
CA PRO A 317 12.07 0.72 -21.09
C PRO A 317 12.47 -0.73 -20.82
N SER A 318 12.30 -1.18 -19.58
CA SER A 318 12.75 -2.51 -19.15
C SER A 318 12.09 -3.65 -19.93
N ARG A 319 10.91 -3.46 -20.53
CA ARG A 319 10.33 -4.44 -21.47
C ARG A 319 11.19 -4.57 -22.73
N LEU A 320 11.56 -3.44 -23.34
CA LEU A 320 12.41 -3.41 -24.52
C LEU A 320 13.80 -3.99 -24.23
N LEU A 321 14.40 -3.66 -23.07
CA LEU A 321 15.66 -4.27 -22.63
C LEU A 321 15.56 -5.81 -22.56
N LYS A 322 14.45 -6.35 -22.05
CA LYS A 322 14.24 -7.81 -21.99
C LYS A 322 14.09 -8.46 -23.36
N ASP A 323 13.60 -7.72 -24.35
CA ASP A 323 13.43 -8.21 -25.73
C ASP A 323 14.75 -8.15 -26.52
N LEU A 324 15.57 -7.14 -26.23
CA LEU A 324 16.93 -6.95 -26.75
C LEU A 324 18.00 -7.77 -26.02
N LEU A 325 17.66 -8.38 -24.88
CA LEU A 325 18.62 -9.06 -24.02
C LEU A 325 19.54 -10.07 -24.74
N PRO A 326 19.06 -10.93 -25.68
CA PRO A 326 19.96 -11.85 -26.38
C PRO A 326 21.11 -11.15 -27.10
N ASP A 327 20.85 -9.94 -27.60
CA ASP A 327 21.76 -9.15 -28.41
C ASP A 327 22.64 -8.21 -27.56
N LEU A 328 22.24 -7.97 -26.30
CA LEU A 328 22.90 -7.04 -25.37
C LEU A 328 23.50 -7.74 -24.15
N ILE A 329 23.52 -9.07 -24.11
CA ILE A 329 23.84 -9.81 -22.89
C ILE A 329 25.28 -9.57 -22.43
N ASP A 330 26.25 -9.54 -23.36
CA ASP A 330 27.67 -9.43 -23.02
C ASP A 330 28.06 -8.08 -22.41
N PRO A 331 27.70 -6.93 -23.01
CA PRO A 331 27.96 -5.62 -22.38
C PRO A 331 27.35 -5.50 -20.98
N LEU A 332 26.12 -5.99 -20.79
CA LEU A 332 25.44 -5.94 -19.50
C LEU A 332 26.10 -6.88 -18.48
N LEU A 333 26.53 -8.07 -18.92
CA LEU A 333 27.27 -9.03 -18.11
C LEU A 333 28.59 -8.43 -17.62
N ASN A 334 29.31 -7.74 -18.50
CA ASN A 334 30.57 -7.09 -18.15
C ASN A 334 30.42 -5.99 -17.12
N ILE A 335 29.36 -5.17 -17.20
CA ILE A 335 29.07 -4.17 -16.17
C ILE A 335 28.88 -4.86 -14.80
N ILE A 336 28.06 -5.92 -14.77
CA ILE A 336 27.77 -6.65 -13.53
C ILE A 336 29.04 -7.32 -12.99
N ASN A 337 29.74 -8.11 -13.80
CA ASN A 337 30.93 -8.82 -13.36
C ASN A 337 32.07 -7.87 -12.96
N SER A 338 32.25 -6.75 -13.67
CA SER A 338 33.21 -5.72 -13.27
C SER A 338 32.86 -5.12 -11.91
N SER A 339 31.58 -4.83 -11.66
CA SER A 339 31.12 -4.35 -10.35
C SER A 339 31.43 -5.33 -9.22
N LEU A 340 31.15 -6.62 -9.42
CA LEU A 340 31.40 -7.68 -8.44
C LEU A 340 32.90 -7.86 -8.16
N SER A 341 33.72 -7.94 -9.21
CA SER A 341 35.17 -8.16 -9.08
C SER A 341 35.88 -6.97 -8.45
N LEU A 342 35.52 -5.74 -8.84
CA LEU A 342 36.14 -4.51 -8.30
C LEU A 342 35.65 -4.18 -6.88
N GLY A 343 34.53 -4.76 -6.43
CA GLY A 343 33.89 -4.35 -5.19
C GLY A 343 33.35 -2.91 -5.25
N TYR A 344 32.79 -2.51 -6.40
CA TYR A 344 32.37 -1.13 -6.66
C TYR A 344 31.00 -1.08 -7.36
N VAL A 345 30.12 -0.17 -6.93
CA VAL A 345 28.83 0.09 -7.58
C VAL A 345 28.96 1.30 -8.51
N PRO A 346 28.55 1.20 -9.80
CA PRO A 346 28.58 2.33 -10.72
C PRO A 346 27.77 3.55 -10.23
N LYS A 347 28.24 4.77 -10.52
CA LYS A 347 27.58 6.02 -10.11
C LYS A 347 26.14 6.13 -10.60
N THR A 348 25.85 5.72 -11.83
CA THR A 348 24.49 5.75 -12.39
C THR A 348 23.50 4.90 -11.58
N PHE A 349 23.98 3.87 -10.85
CA PHE A 349 23.17 3.01 -10.00
C PHE A 349 22.98 3.57 -8.57
N LYS A 350 23.69 4.65 -8.21
CA LYS A 350 23.61 5.31 -6.90
C LYS A 350 22.57 6.43 -6.82
N LEU A 351 21.82 6.67 -7.91
CA LEU A 351 20.75 7.66 -7.96
C LEU A 351 19.36 6.99 -7.86
N ALA A 352 18.51 7.51 -6.97
CA ALA A 352 17.15 7.00 -6.77
C ALA A 352 16.07 8.05 -7.09
N ALA A 353 15.07 7.66 -7.86
CA ALA A 353 13.86 8.46 -8.09
C ALA A 353 12.78 8.09 -7.07
N ILE A 354 12.50 8.95 -6.10
CA ILE A 354 11.51 8.73 -5.05
C ILE A 354 10.10 9.03 -5.59
N LYS A 355 9.20 8.06 -5.42
CA LYS A 355 7.77 8.22 -5.66
C LYS A 355 7.03 8.25 -4.32
N PRO A 356 6.47 9.39 -3.92
CA PRO A 356 5.63 9.47 -2.73
C PRO A 356 4.41 8.55 -2.89
N LEU A 357 4.27 7.58 -2.00
CA LEU A 357 3.14 6.65 -1.99
C LEU A 357 2.31 6.82 -0.72
N ILE A 358 1.01 7.07 -0.87
CA ILE A 358 0.12 7.18 0.28
C ILE A 358 0.04 5.84 1.03
N LYS A 359 0.20 5.89 2.36
CA LYS A 359 0.28 4.68 3.22
C LYS A 359 -0.99 3.85 3.16
N LYS A 360 -2.16 4.50 3.09
CA LYS A 360 -3.48 3.87 2.99
C LYS A 360 -4.41 4.76 2.14
N PRO A 361 -5.29 4.19 1.30
CA PRO A 361 -6.15 4.97 0.40
C PRO A 361 -7.06 6.00 1.08
N GLN A 362 -7.52 5.71 2.31
CA GLN A 362 -8.44 6.54 3.07
C GLN A 362 -7.77 7.69 3.85
N LEU A 363 -6.45 7.80 3.79
CA LEU A 363 -5.72 8.88 4.48
C LEU A 363 -5.79 10.17 3.66
N ASP A 364 -5.71 11.31 4.36
CA ASP A 364 -5.72 12.62 3.70
C ASP A 364 -4.46 12.78 2.81
N PRO A 365 -4.62 13.01 1.49
CA PRO A 365 -3.52 13.27 0.56
C PRO A 365 -2.82 14.63 0.80
N ASN A 366 -3.41 15.55 1.55
CA ASN A 366 -2.78 16.84 1.85
C ASN A 366 -1.77 16.76 3.01
N GLU A 367 -1.75 15.64 3.74
CA GLU A 367 -0.88 15.42 4.88
C GLU A 367 0.40 14.65 4.49
N LEU A 368 1.55 15.34 4.46
CA LEU A 368 2.84 14.74 4.08
C LEU A 368 3.23 13.52 4.95
N THR A 369 2.77 13.49 6.20
CA THR A 369 2.99 12.37 7.13
C THR A 369 2.34 11.06 6.67
N ASN A 370 1.36 11.13 5.78
CA ASN A 370 0.67 9.97 5.22
C ASN A 370 1.41 9.32 4.05
N TYR A 371 2.56 9.85 3.63
CA TYR A 371 3.33 9.33 2.51
C TYR A 371 4.54 8.49 2.93
N ARG A 372 4.93 7.56 2.06
CA ARG A 372 6.19 6.80 2.10
C ARG A 372 7.10 7.20 0.93
N PRO A 373 8.41 7.35 1.17
CA PRO A 373 9.38 7.66 0.11
C PRO A 373 9.82 6.37 -0.62
N ILE A 374 9.03 5.87 -1.58
CA ILE A 374 9.40 4.64 -2.30
C ILE A 374 10.47 4.93 -3.36
N SER A 375 11.65 4.34 -3.21
CA SER A 375 12.75 4.43 -4.17
C SER A 375 12.47 3.60 -5.42
N ASN A 376 12.31 4.27 -6.56
CA ASN A 376 12.31 3.65 -7.87
C ASN A 376 13.74 3.64 -8.42
N LEU A 377 14.40 2.49 -8.33
CA LEU A 377 15.78 2.30 -8.78
C LEU A 377 15.86 1.83 -10.24
N PRO A 378 16.96 2.15 -10.96
CA PRO A 378 17.21 1.64 -12.30
C PRO A 378 17.08 0.12 -12.38
N PHE A 379 16.57 -0.40 -13.49
CA PHE A 379 16.32 -1.81 -13.68
C PHE A 379 17.61 -2.63 -13.60
N LEU A 380 18.69 -2.20 -14.27
CA LEU A 380 19.97 -2.89 -14.26
C LEU A 380 20.63 -2.87 -12.86
N SER A 381 20.53 -1.75 -12.14
CA SER A 381 20.92 -1.65 -10.73
C SER A 381 20.22 -2.71 -9.86
N LYS A 382 18.91 -2.90 -10.03
CA LYS A 382 18.17 -3.97 -9.33
C LYS A 382 18.60 -5.38 -9.75
N ILE A 383 19.06 -5.58 -10.98
CA ILE A 383 19.61 -6.88 -11.40
C ILE A 383 20.94 -7.14 -10.69
N LEU A 384 21.85 -6.16 -10.65
CA LEU A 384 23.10 -6.27 -9.89
C LEU A 384 22.83 -6.58 -8.40
N GLU A 385 21.89 -5.86 -7.77
CA GLU A 385 21.50 -6.14 -6.38
C GLU A 385 20.97 -7.56 -6.17
N LYS A 386 20.26 -8.14 -7.15
CA LYS A 386 19.79 -9.53 -7.07
C LYS A 386 20.92 -10.53 -7.10
N VAL A 387 21.94 -10.29 -7.93
CA VAL A 387 23.13 -11.14 -7.99
C VAL A 387 23.84 -11.15 -6.63
N VAL A 388 24.10 -9.95 -6.09
CA VAL A 388 24.69 -9.76 -4.75
C VAL A 388 23.83 -10.40 -3.67
N SER A 389 22.51 -10.18 -3.70
CA SER A 389 21.58 -10.76 -2.73
C SER A 389 21.58 -12.27 -2.77
N SER A 390 21.63 -12.88 -3.96
CA SER A 390 21.64 -14.34 -4.13
C SER A 390 22.89 -14.97 -3.48
N GLN A 391 24.07 -14.41 -3.78
CA GLN A 391 25.33 -14.89 -3.23
C GLN A 391 25.40 -14.66 -1.71
N LEU A 392 25.00 -13.49 -1.23
CA LEU A 392 24.97 -13.19 0.21
C LEU A 392 23.98 -14.11 0.94
N SER A 393 22.76 -14.29 0.44
CA SER A 393 21.79 -15.20 1.05
C SER A 393 22.30 -16.64 1.11
N SER A 394 23.00 -17.11 0.07
CA SER A 394 23.59 -18.45 0.05
C SER A 394 24.67 -18.62 1.12
N PHE A 395 25.53 -17.60 1.30
CA PHE A 395 26.50 -17.55 2.39
C PHE A 395 25.82 -17.57 3.75
N LEU A 396 24.85 -16.68 4.00
CA LEU A 396 24.13 -16.60 5.28
C LEU A 396 23.44 -17.91 5.64
N GLN A 397 22.86 -18.61 4.65
CA GLN A 397 22.22 -19.91 4.87
C GLN A 397 23.26 -21.00 5.17
N LYS A 398 24.39 -21.02 4.47
CA LYS A 398 25.45 -22.03 4.66
C LYS A 398 26.03 -22.01 6.08
N TYR A 399 26.16 -20.84 6.69
CA TYR A 399 26.71 -20.68 8.05
C TYR A 399 25.68 -20.32 9.12
N ASP A 400 24.38 -20.47 8.80
CA ASP A 400 23.26 -20.22 9.72
C ASP A 400 23.33 -18.85 10.42
N ILE A 401 23.58 -17.80 9.62
CA ILE A 401 23.70 -16.41 10.07
C ILE A 401 22.35 -15.72 9.87
N CYS A 402 21.36 -16.09 10.68
CA CYS A 402 20.02 -15.50 10.71
C CYS A 402 19.49 -15.49 12.14
N GLU A 403 18.52 -14.61 12.43
CA GLU A 403 17.76 -14.67 13.68
C GLU A 403 16.55 -15.62 13.50
N ASP A 404 16.48 -16.66 14.34
CA ASP A 404 15.44 -17.68 14.30
C ASP A 404 14.03 -17.07 14.47
N PHE A 405 13.92 -16.09 15.35
CA PHE A 405 12.66 -15.42 15.65
C PHE A 405 12.41 -14.19 14.77
N GLN A 406 13.09 -14.06 13.62
CA GLN A 406 12.74 -13.10 12.57
C GLN A 406 11.97 -13.83 11.46
N SER A 407 10.75 -13.39 11.16
CA SER A 407 9.93 -13.94 10.06
C SER A 407 9.75 -12.98 8.87
N GLY A 408 10.08 -11.70 9.04
CA GLY A 408 10.05 -10.73 7.95
C GLY A 408 11.18 -10.98 6.96
N PHE A 409 10.87 -10.87 5.66
CA PHE A 409 11.83 -10.97 4.56
C PHE A 409 12.66 -12.26 4.50
N ARG A 410 12.19 -13.34 5.14
CA ARG A 410 12.83 -14.66 5.07
C ARG A 410 12.04 -15.62 4.17
N PRO A 411 12.72 -16.43 3.34
CA PRO A 411 12.07 -17.54 2.64
C PRO A 411 11.36 -18.47 3.61
N TYR A 412 10.19 -18.99 3.22
CA TYR A 412 9.38 -19.93 4.02
C TYR A 412 8.79 -19.40 5.34
N HIS A 413 8.95 -18.11 5.63
CA HIS A 413 8.29 -17.44 6.75
C HIS A 413 7.19 -16.49 6.26
N SER A 414 6.19 -16.25 7.10
CA SER A 414 5.06 -15.35 6.81
C SER A 414 4.55 -14.67 8.09
N THR A 415 3.55 -13.80 7.95
CA THR A 415 2.84 -13.25 9.10
C THR A 415 2.14 -14.34 9.91
N GLU A 416 1.74 -15.43 9.26
CA GLU A 416 1.07 -16.58 9.90
C GLU A 416 2.06 -17.36 10.76
N THR A 417 3.27 -17.65 10.25
CA THR A 417 4.29 -18.37 11.04
C THR A 417 4.67 -17.59 12.30
N ALA A 418 4.76 -16.26 12.19
CA ALA A 418 5.01 -15.38 13.34
C ALA A 418 3.84 -15.40 14.34
N LEU A 419 2.61 -15.26 13.86
CA LEU A 419 1.42 -15.25 14.71
C LEU A 419 1.22 -16.59 15.42
N ILE A 420 1.42 -17.71 14.71
CA ILE A 420 1.32 -19.07 15.28
C ILE A 420 2.31 -19.22 16.44
N ARG A 421 3.58 -18.83 16.23
CA ARG A 421 4.61 -18.95 17.26
C ARG A 421 4.25 -18.17 18.52
N VAL A 422 3.93 -16.89 18.38
CA VAL A 422 3.62 -16.02 19.52
C VAL A 422 2.35 -16.49 20.23
N THR A 423 1.30 -16.82 19.48
CA THR A 423 0.02 -17.27 20.08
C THR A 423 0.20 -18.59 20.82
N ASN A 424 0.93 -19.55 20.26
CA ASN A 424 1.20 -20.82 20.91
C ASN A 424 1.98 -20.64 22.23
N ASP A 425 3.02 -19.81 22.24
CA ASP A 425 3.80 -19.55 23.46
C ASP A 425 2.95 -18.90 24.56
N LEU A 426 2.04 -17.99 24.19
CA LEU A 426 1.09 -17.37 25.12
C LEU A 426 0.05 -18.36 25.64
N LEU A 427 -0.51 -19.21 24.78
CA LEU A 427 -1.47 -20.25 25.18
C LEU A 427 -0.84 -21.28 26.12
N LEU A 428 0.35 -21.81 25.78
CA LEU A 428 1.09 -22.73 26.64
C LEU A 428 1.45 -22.10 28.01
N SER A 429 1.71 -20.79 28.03
CA SER A 429 1.92 -20.06 29.28
C SER A 429 0.62 -19.97 30.09
N SER A 430 -0.50 -19.69 29.44
CA SER A 430 -1.83 -19.66 30.05
C SER A 430 -2.21 -21.03 30.65
N ASP A 431 -1.98 -22.12 29.92
CA ASP A 431 -2.26 -23.50 30.38
C ASP A 431 -1.44 -23.87 31.63
N ARG A 432 -0.25 -23.28 31.78
CA ARG A 432 0.60 -23.42 32.98
C ARG A 432 0.17 -22.52 34.15
N GLY A 433 -0.94 -21.79 34.01
CA GLY A 433 -1.45 -20.83 34.98
C GLY A 433 -0.60 -19.56 35.09
N CYS A 434 0.21 -19.23 34.08
CA CYS A 434 1.01 -18.01 34.06
C CYS A 434 0.21 -16.83 33.46
N ILE A 435 0.57 -15.61 33.88
CA ILE A 435 0.16 -14.37 33.23
C ILE A 435 1.25 -13.97 32.25
N SER A 436 0.87 -13.64 31.03
CA SER A 436 1.78 -13.18 29.99
C SER A 436 1.64 -11.67 29.75
N LEU A 437 2.77 -10.99 29.62
CA LEU A 437 2.86 -9.60 29.19
C LEU A 437 3.43 -9.57 27.77
N LEU A 438 2.71 -8.94 26.84
CA LEU A 438 3.17 -8.69 25.47
C LEU A 438 3.44 -7.19 25.29
N VAL A 439 4.64 -6.87 24.82
CA VAL A 439 5.09 -5.51 24.50
C VAL A 439 5.36 -5.44 23.01
N LEU A 440 4.71 -4.48 22.34
CA LEU A 440 4.86 -4.23 20.91
C LEU A 440 5.73 -3.00 20.71
N LEU A 441 6.85 -3.17 20.02
CA LEU A 441 7.78 -2.10 19.67
C LEU A 441 7.58 -1.70 18.20
N ASP A 442 7.46 -0.40 17.98
CA ASP A 442 7.29 0.21 16.65
C ASP A 442 8.45 1.17 16.39
N LEU A 443 9.20 0.92 15.33
CA LEU A 443 10.38 1.71 14.97
C LEU A 443 10.00 2.84 14.00
N SER A 444 10.31 4.06 14.39
CA SER A 444 10.06 5.23 13.53
C SER A 444 11.01 5.24 12.33
N ALA A 445 10.46 5.11 11.13
CA ALA A 445 11.22 5.17 9.86
C ALA A 445 12.42 4.18 9.83
N ALA A 446 12.15 2.92 10.19
CA ALA A 446 13.17 1.89 10.42
C ALA A 446 14.23 1.79 9.29
N PHE A 447 13.77 1.67 8.04
CA PHE A 447 14.66 1.59 6.87
C PHE A 447 15.47 2.86 6.61
N ASP A 448 14.87 4.03 6.83
CA ASP A 448 15.45 5.33 6.51
C ASP A 448 16.45 5.82 7.58
N THR A 449 16.47 5.17 8.75
CA THR A 449 17.28 5.58 9.92
C THR A 449 18.50 4.69 10.16
N VAL A 450 18.70 3.65 9.34
CA VAL A 450 19.85 2.74 9.41
C VAL A 450 21.15 3.53 9.28
N ASP A 451 22.04 3.39 10.26
CA ASP A 451 23.34 4.03 10.23
C ASP A 451 24.32 3.22 9.37
N HIS A 452 24.93 3.84 8.37
CA HIS A 452 25.82 3.15 7.44
C HIS A 452 27.09 2.62 8.11
N ASN A 453 27.66 3.35 9.07
CA ASN A 453 28.88 2.92 9.76
C ASN A 453 28.58 1.73 10.67
N ILE A 454 27.46 1.77 11.41
CA ILE A 454 27.03 0.65 12.24
C ILE A 454 26.71 -0.57 11.37
N LEU A 455 26.02 -0.38 10.24
CA LEU A 455 25.73 -1.46 9.31
C LEU A 455 27.01 -2.10 8.77
N LEU A 456 27.95 -1.31 8.26
CA LEU A 456 29.22 -1.82 7.74
C LEU A 456 30.03 -2.53 8.83
N ASN A 457 30.10 -1.98 10.04
CA ASN A 457 30.76 -2.63 11.16
C ASN A 457 30.12 -3.98 11.52
N ARG A 458 28.79 -4.09 11.46
CA ARG A 458 28.07 -5.36 11.69
C ARG A 458 28.31 -6.36 10.56
N LEU A 459 28.30 -5.92 9.30
CA LEU A 459 28.62 -6.78 8.16
C LEU A 459 30.04 -7.36 8.29
N GLU A 460 31.01 -6.54 8.68
CA GLU A 460 32.38 -6.98 8.87
C GLU A 460 32.55 -7.90 10.08
N ASN A 461 32.20 -7.41 11.26
CA ASN A 461 32.60 -8.04 12.51
C ASN A 461 31.59 -9.08 13.03
N TYR A 462 30.31 -8.96 12.67
CA TYR A 462 29.26 -9.86 13.17
C TYR A 462 28.86 -10.90 12.11
N VAL A 463 28.78 -10.51 10.84
CA VAL A 463 28.43 -11.41 9.72
C VAL A 463 29.66 -12.06 9.09
N GLY A 464 30.84 -11.43 9.16
CA GLY A 464 32.08 -11.97 8.60
C GLY A 464 32.31 -11.62 7.13
N ILE A 465 31.80 -10.48 6.65
CA ILE A 465 32.03 -9.99 5.29
C ILE A 465 33.33 -9.17 5.25
N SER A 466 34.25 -9.50 4.35
CA SER A 466 35.56 -8.83 4.24
C SER A 466 35.92 -8.53 2.78
N GLY A 467 37.11 -8.00 2.53
CA GLY A 467 37.68 -7.81 1.21
C GLY A 467 36.85 -6.98 0.23
N SER A 468 36.81 -7.42 -1.03
CA SER A 468 36.07 -6.72 -2.10
C SER A 468 34.56 -6.81 -1.90
N ALA A 469 34.05 -7.82 -1.20
CA ALA A 469 32.63 -7.89 -0.86
C ALA A 469 32.23 -6.77 0.12
N LEU A 470 33.04 -6.51 1.15
CA LEU A 470 32.82 -5.39 2.08
C LEU A 470 32.99 -4.04 1.37
N ALA A 471 34.00 -3.91 0.50
CA ALA A 471 34.20 -2.72 -0.33
C ALA A 471 32.98 -2.42 -1.21
N TRP A 472 32.34 -3.45 -1.76
CA TRP A 472 31.12 -3.32 -2.55
C TRP A 472 29.98 -2.73 -1.73
N PHE A 473 29.74 -3.22 -0.50
CA PHE A 473 28.71 -2.67 0.38
C PHE A 473 29.02 -1.23 0.80
N LYS A 474 30.29 -0.91 1.06
CA LYS A 474 30.73 0.47 1.32
C LYS A 474 30.41 1.38 0.12
N SER A 475 30.73 0.94 -1.10
CA SER A 475 30.41 1.67 -2.34
C SER A 475 28.91 1.76 -2.58
N TYR A 476 28.14 0.71 -2.28
CA TYR A 476 26.70 0.67 -2.43
C TYR A 476 25.99 1.73 -1.58
N LEU A 477 26.47 1.96 -0.35
CA LEU A 477 25.90 2.91 0.61
C LEU A 477 26.44 4.34 0.44
N SER A 478 27.70 4.51 -0.01
CA SER A 478 28.32 5.83 -0.18
C SER A 478 27.80 6.58 -1.40
N ASP A 479 27.89 7.91 -1.35
CA ASP A 479 27.64 8.83 -2.48
C ASP A 479 26.27 8.66 -3.16
N ARG A 480 25.31 8.11 -2.41
CA ARG A 480 23.94 7.92 -2.89
C ARG A 480 23.18 9.23 -2.88
N HIS A 481 22.43 9.45 -3.94
CA HIS A 481 21.58 10.62 -4.09
C HIS A 481 20.15 10.19 -4.41
N GLN A 482 19.19 11.04 -4.03
CA GLN A 482 17.79 10.83 -4.31
C GLN A 482 17.09 12.13 -4.70
N PHE A 483 16.04 12.03 -5.51
CA PHE A 483 15.15 13.14 -5.87
C PHE A 483 13.70 12.66 -5.92
N VAL A 484 12.75 13.51 -5.55
CA VAL A 484 11.32 13.20 -5.58
C VAL A 484 10.71 13.53 -6.93
N VAL A 485 9.79 12.69 -7.39
CA VAL A 485 9.05 12.86 -8.65
C VAL A 485 7.55 12.91 -8.36
N VAL A 486 6.93 14.04 -8.65
CA VAL A 486 5.48 14.28 -8.51
C VAL A 486 4.98 14.97 -9.77
N ASN A 487 3.94 14.43 -10.42
CA ASN A 487 3.35 15.01 -11.64
C ASN A 487 4.39 15.37 -12.72
N GLU A 488 5.34 14.47 -12.96
CA GLU A 488 6.45 14.63 -13.92
C GLU A 488 7.45 15.75 -13.59
N LYS A 489 7.28 16.46 -12.47
CA LYS A 489 8.25 17.41 -11.92
C LYS A 489 9.19 16.72 -10.95
N VAL A 490 10.47 17.09 -11.02
CA VAL A 490 11.54 16.57 -10.17
C VAL A 490 11.90 17.57 -9.08
N SER A 491 12.37 17.12 -7.92
CA SER A 491 12.94 17.97 -6.88
C SER A 491 14.44 18.24 -7.12
N TYR A 492 15.04 19.06 -6.27
CA TYR A 492 16.50 19.05 -6.10
C TYR A 492 17.00 17.66 -5.64
N ARG A 493 18.29 17.37 -5.88
CA ARG A 493 18.93 16.13 -5.44
C ARG A 493 19.41 16.27 -3.99
N SER A 494 19.08 15.30 -3.15
CA SER A 494 19.56 15.19 -1.77
C SER A 494 20.47 14.00 -1.63
N GLN A 495 21.59 14.15 -0.92
CA GLN A 495 22.44 13.03 -0.54
C GLN A 495 21.73 12.18 0.53
N VAL A 496 21.94 10.86 0.51
CA VAL A 496 21.38 9.91 1.46
C VAL A 496 22.45 9.56 2.50
N GLN A 497 22.39 10.21 3.67
CA GLN A 497 23.35 10.00 4.76
C GLN A 497 23.00 8.81 5.67
N TYR A 498 21.72 8.45 5.71
CA TYR A 498 21.19 7.36 6.52
C TYR A 498 20.19 6.56 5.73
N GLY A 499 20.02 5.31 6.14
CA GLY A 499 19.02 4.41 5.64
C GLY A 499 19.49 3.55 4.48
N VAL A 500 18.66 2.56 4.14
CA VAL A 500 18.78 1.76 2.92
C VAL A 500 17.56 2.02 2.03
N PRO A 501 17.70 2.08 0.69
CA PRO A 501 16.63 2.56 -0.18
C PRO A 501 15.34 1.73 -0.07
N GLN A 502 14.21 2.37 0.24
CA GLN A 502 12.93 1.69 0.41
C GLN A 502 12.35 1.27 -0.95
N GLY A 503 12.54 0.00 -1.32
CA GLY A 503 12.18 -0.53 -2.65
C GLY A 503 13.38 -1.12 -3.40
N SER A 504 14.58 -1.03 -2.83
CA SER A 504 15.74 -1.83 -3.23
C SER A 504 15.52 -3.33 -2.98
N VAL A 505 16.29 -4.16 -3.67
CA VAL A 505 16.32 -5.61 -3.47
C VAL A 505 17.09 -5.93 -2.21
N LEU A 506 18.21 -5.24 -1.96
CA LEU A 506 19.07 -5.49 -0.80
C LEU A 506 18.57 -4.85 0.50
N GLY A 507 17.78 -3.78 0.44
CA GLY A 507 17.34 -3.04 1.63
C GLY A 507 16.75 -3.93 2.73
N PRO A 508 15.77 -4.80 2.43
CA PRO A 508 15.21 -5.74 3.40
C PRO A 508 16.25 -6.67 4.04
N LEU A 509 17.17 -7.22 3.25
CA LEU A 509 18.21 -8.12 3.75
C LEU A 509 19.19 -7.38 4.66
N LEU A 510 19.67 -6.21 4.23
CA LEU A 510 20.57 -5.36 5.01
C LEU A 510 19.93 -4.89 6.32
N PHE A 511 18.63 -4.59 6.31
CA PHE A 511 17.89 -4.24 7.52
C PHE A 511 17.82 -5.42 8.50
N THR A 512 17.53 -6.64 8.02
CA THR A 512 17.56 -7.84 8.88
C THR A 512 18.95 -8.07 9.48
N LEU A 513 20.01 -7.93 8.69
CA LEU A 513 21.40 -8.04 9.17
C LEU A 513 21.75 -6.96 10.19
N TYR A 514 21.27 -5.73 9.97
CA TYR A 514 21.39 -4.65 10.95
C TYR A 514 20.77 -5.05 12.29
N MET A 515 19.60 -5.69 12.29
CA MET A 515 18.88 -6.03 13.52
C MET A 515 19.40 -7.28 14.25
N LEU A 516 20.34 -8.05 13.68
CA LEU A 516 20.82 -9.31 14.25
C LEU A 516 21.21 -9.25 15.74
N PRO A 517 21.99 -8.27 16.23
CA PRO A 517 22.40 -8.24 17.64
C PRO A 517 21.24 -8.08 18.63
N LEU A 518 20.08 -7.59 18.18
CA LEU A 518 18.92 -7.38 19.04
C LEU A 518 18.45 -8.69 19.67
N GLY A 519 18.45 -9.80 18.91
CA GLY A 519 18.03 -11.10 19.43
C GLY A 519 18.93 -11.61 20.55
N ASP A 520 20.25 -11.45 20.42
CA ASP A 520 21.21 -11.80 21.48
C ASP A 520 20.98 -10.99 22.75
N ILE A 521 20.74 -9.68 22.61
CA ILE A 521 20.44 -8.79 23.72
C ILE A 521 19.17 -9.24 24.43
N ILE A 522 18.09 -9.51 23.70
CA ILE A 522 16.82 -9.93 24.29
C ILE A 522 16.96 -11.28 25.00
N ARG A 523 17.60 -12.28 24.35
CA ARG A 523 17.85 -13.61 24.92
C ARG A 523 18.67 -13.54 26.22
N LYS A 524 19.64 -12.63 26.31
CA LYS A 524 20.45 -12.43 27.52
C LYS A 524 19.60 -12.08 28.74
N TYR A 525 18.49 -11.36 28.58
CA TYR A 525 17.58 -11.01 29.67
C TYR A 525 16.47 -12.05 29.91
N GLY A 526 16.50 -13.20 29.23
CA GLY A 526 15.49 -14.25 29.37
C GLY A 526 14.10 -13.85 28.87
N VAL A 527 14.02 -12.84 27.99
CA VAL A 527 12.77 -12.37 27.39
C VAL A 527 12.54 -13.14 26.09
N SER A 528 11.31 -13.60 25.85
CA SER A 528 10.94 -14.20 24.57
C SER A 528 10.56 -13.10 23.58
N PHE A 529 10.78 -13.33 22.30
CA PHE A 529 10.44 -12.34 21.29
C PHE A 529 10.14 -12.97 19.93
N HIS A 530 9.49 -12.18 19.09
CA HIS A 530 9.32 -12.47 17.67
C HIS A 530 9.34 -11.16 16.87
N CYS A 531 10.10 -11.15 15.79
CA CYS A 531 10.23 -10.02 14.88
C CYS A 531 9.54 -10.34 13.54
N TYR A 532 8.88 -9.34 12.97
CA TYR A 532 8.48 -9.34 11.57
C TYR A 532 8.95 -8.03 10.95
N ALA A 533 10.07 -8.09 10.21
CA ALA A 533 10.75 -6.90 9.72
C ALA A 533 11.15 -5.99 10.91
N ASP A 534 10.62 -4.77 10.95
CA ASP A 534 10.82 -3.78 12.00
C ASP A 534 9.89 -3.96 13.21
N ASP A 535 8.73 -4.60 13.04
CA ASP A 535 7.80 -4.89 14.13
C ASP A 535 8.41 -5.94 15.08
N THR A 536 8.71 -5.53 16.31
CA THR A 536 9.32 -6.40 17.33
C THR A 536 8.35 -6.61 18.49
N GLN A 537 8.09 -7.87 18.79
CA GLN A 537 7.16 -8.29 19.84
C GLN A 537 7.98 -8.94 20.95
N LEU A 538 7.95 -8.37 22.15
CA LEU A 538 8.59 -8.95 23.33
C LEU A 538 7.51 -9.53 24.24
N TYR A 539 7.74 -10.72 24.78
CA TYR A 539 6.81 -11.33 25.71
C TYR A 539 7.51 -12.07 26.84
N ILE A 540 6.92 -11.95 28.03
CA ILE A 540 7.32 -12.65 29.24
C ILE A 540 6.10 -13.29 29.88
N SER A 541 6.30 -14.44 30.50
CA SER A 541 5.25 -15.16 31.23
C SER A 541 5.73 -15.45 32.64
N SER A 542 4.88 -15.18 33.63
CA SER A 542 5.20 -15.45 35.03
C SER A 542 3.99 -15.98 35.78
N ARG A 543 4.21 -16.88 36.75
CA ARG A 543 3.13 -17.35 37.63
C ARG A 543 2.73 -16.20 38.56
N PRO A 544 1.42 -15.97 38.75
CA PRO A 544 0.97 -15.10 39.82
C PRO A 544 1.50 -15.63 41.16
N GLY A 545 2.36 -14.89 41.86
CA GLY A 545 2.71 -15.19 43.26
C GLY A 545 4.16 -15.55 43.61
N LYS A 546 5.14 -15.65 42.67
CA LYS A 546 6.51 -16.10 43.04
C LYS A 546 7.51 -15.02 43.49
N THR A 547 7.20 -13.74 43.38
CA THR A 547 7.97 -12.64 44.04
C THR A 547 7.09 -11.47 44.47
N THR A 548 5.78 -11.58 44.30
CA THR A 548 4.82 -10.55 44.66
C THR A 548 3.60 -11.26 45.22
N LYS A 549 3.06 -10.75 46.33
CA LYS A 549 1.80 -11.24 46.90
C LYS A 549 0.75 -11.20 45.79
N LYS A 550 -0.25 -12.09 45.86
CA LYS A 550 -1.40 -12.18 44.92
C LYS A 550 -2.08 -10.82 44.65
N TYR A 551 -1.83 -9.82 45.50
CA TYR A 551 -2.32 -8.44 45.43
C TYR A 551 -1.21 -7.38 45.65
N ASP A 552 0.01 -7.57 45.15
CA ASP A 552 0.95 -6.44 45.14
C ASP A 552 0.56 -5.44 44.04
N HIS A 553 0.49 -4.17 44.44
CA HIS A 553 0.17 -3.09 43.53
C HIS A 553 1.28 -2.96 42.48
N ILE A 554 0.95 -3.10 41.20
CA ILE A 554 1.84 -2.74 40.07
C ILE A 554 2.05 -1.21 39.96
N SER A 555 1.33 -0.43 40.76
CA SER A 555 1.38 1.04 40.78
C SER A 555 2.81 1.62 40.86
N PRO A 556 3.75 1.10 41.67
CA PRO A 556 5.13 1.62 41.69
C PRO A 556 5.87 1.41 40.37
N VAL A 557 5.71 0.23 39.74
CA VAL A 557 6.32 -0.07 38.43
C VAL A 557 5.74 0.83 37.34
N LEU A 558 4.42 1.00 37.32
CA LEU A 558 3.77 1.88 36.36
C LEU A 558 4.14 3.36 36.57
N SER A 559 4.34 3.79 37.82
CA SER A 559 4.82 5.13 38.15
C SER A 559 6.24 5.36 37.63
N THR A 560 7.18 4.43 37.91
CA THR A 560 8.57 4.50 37.41
C THR A 560 8.65 4.52 35.88
N LEU A 561 7.80 3.77 35.19
CA LEU A 561 7.73 3.74 33.73
C LEU A 561 6.95 4.94 33.14
N HIS A 562 6.42 5.83 33.97
CA HIS A 562 5.57 6.94 33.58
C HIS A 562 4.33 6.49 32.75
N TRP A 563 3.76 5.36 33.16
CA TRP A 563 2.61 4.70 32.56
C TRP A 563 1.34 4.94 33.38
N LEU A 564 0.24 5.34 32.71
CA LEU A 564 -1.07 5.43 33.37
C LEU A 564 -1.61 4.03 33.71
N PRO A 565 -2.29 3.85 34.86
CA PRO A 565 -3.05 2.64 35.15
C PRO A 565 -4.15 2.41 34.10
N ILE A 566 -4.62 1.17 33.95
CA ILE A 566 -5.61 0.79 32.92
C ILE A 566 -6.85 1.69 32.97
N LYS A 567 -7.39 1.97 34.15
CA LYS A 567 -8.54 2.86 34.33
C LYS A 567 -8.28 4.26 33.74
N HIS A 568 -7.18 4.88 34.12
CA HIS A 568 -6.80 6.20 33.60
C HIS A 568 -6.43 6.18 32.11
N ARG A 569 -5.96 5.06 31.55
CA ARG A 569 -5.79 4.92 30.09
C ARG A 569 -7.13 4.90 29.35
N ILE A 570 -8.16 4.28 29.92
CA ILE A 570 -9.52 4.28 29.37
C ILE A 570 -10.06 5.72 29.40
N ASP A 571 -9.96 6.39 30.56
CA ASP A 571 -10.39 7.79 30.71
C ASP A 571 -9.66 8.71 29.73
N PHE A 572 -8.33 8.54 29.58
CA PHE A 572 -7.52 9.25 28.61
C PHE A 572 -8.04 9.08 27.18
N LYS A 573 -8.43 7.87 26.78
CA LYS A 573 -8.95 7.60 25.43
C LYS A 573 -10.33 8.21 25.21
N ILE A 574 -11.23 8.09 26.18
CA ILE A 574 -12.57 8.68 26.11
C ILE A 574 -12.45 10.21 25.98
N LEU A 575 -11.63 10.84 26.82
CA LEU A 575 -11.40 12.29 26.81
C LEU A 575 -10.73 12.77 25.52
N LEU A 576 -9.81 11.98 24.95
CA LEU A 576 -9.20 12.28 23.64
C LEU A 576 -10.23 12.23 22.50
N ILE A 577 -11.14 11.25 22.51
CA ILE A 577 -12.24 11.17 21.55
C ILE A 577 -13.21 12.34 21.75
N THR A 578 -13.50 12.70 23.00
CA THR A 578 -14.36 13.84 23.37
C THR A 578 -13.79 15.14 22.82
N TYR A 579 -12.51 15.43 23.08
CA TYR A 579 -11.83 16.61 22.56
C TYR A 579 -11.90 16.67 21.03
N LYS A 580 -11.64 15.55 20.35
CA LYS A 580 -11.73 15.47 18.89
C LYS A 580 -13.14 15.74 18.38
N ALA A 581 -14.16 15.18 19.03
CA ALA A 581 -15.56 15.37 18.66
C ALA A 581 -16.00 16.83 18.83
N LEU A 582 -15.55 17.52 19.90
CA LEU A 582 -15.84 18.94 20.13
C LEU A 582 -15.13 19.88 19.15
N ASN A 583 -14.00 19.45 18.57
CA ASN A 583 -13.18 20.27 17.66
C ASN A 583 -13.30 19.85 16.18
N GLY A 584 -14.33 19.07 15.80
CA GLY A 584 -14.55 18.65 14.42
C GLY A 584 -13.51 17.66 13.86
N LEU A 585 -12.72 17.02 14.73
CA LEU A 585 -11.67 16.05 14.36
C LEU A 585 -12.14 14.58 14.48
N ALA A 586 -13.44 14.34 14.74
CA ALA A 586 -14.05 13.02 14.83
C ALA A 586 -15.27 12.94 13.90
N PRO A 587 -15.72 11.71 13.52
CA PRO A 587 -16.94 11.53 12.74
C PRO A 587 -18.16 12.21 13.38
N GLN A 588 -19.02 12.78 12.53
CA GLN A 588 -20.17 13.60 12.95
C GLN A 588 -21.08 12.91 13.98
N TYR A 589 -21.32 11.61 13.83
CA TYR A 589 -22.16 10.85 14.76
C TYR A 589 -21.65 10.87 16.22
N LEU A 590 -20.35 11.06 16.46
CA LEU A 590 -19.80 11.17 17.81
C LEU A 590 -20.02 12.55 18.41
N SER A 591 -19.95 13.59 17.58
CA SER A 591 -20.24 14.97 17.99
C SER A 591 -21.72 15.14 18.35
N GLU A 592 -22.62 14.49 17.60
CA GLU A 592 -24.06 14.48 17.87
C GLU A 592 -24.43 13.83 19.22
N LEU A 593 -23.55 12.99 19.79
CA LEU A 593 -23.74 12.37 21.11
C LEU A 593 -23.34 13.30 22.27
N LEU A 594 -22.77 14.48 22.00
CA LEU A 594 -22.31 15.44 23.00
C LEU A 594 -23.09 16.75 22.87
N SER A 595 -23.63 17.24 23.98
CA SER A 595 -24.37 18.51 23.99
C SER A 595 -23.72 19.51 24.93
N HIS A 596 -23.53 20.76 24.48
CA HIS A 596 -22.97 21.81 25.32
C HIS A 596 -23.95 22.24 26.41
N TYR A 597 -23.44 22.42 27.63
CA TYR A 597 -24.21 22.94 28.74
C TYR A 597 -24.36 24.46 28.60
N SER A 598 -25.60 24.92 28.42
CA SER A 598 -25.96 26.34 28.42
C SER A 598 -26.88 26.62 29.61
N PRO A 599 -26.42 27.34 30.65
CA PRO A 599 -27.27 27.69 31.78
C PRO A 599 -28.33 28.71 31.36
N SER A 600 -29.51 28.66 31.97
CA SER A 600 -30.62 29.60 31.71
C SER A 600 -30.36 31.02 32.21
N ARG A 601 -29.32 31.22 33.02
CA ARG A 601 -28.86 32.51 33.54
C ARG A 601 -27.33 32.60 33.41
N PRO A 602 -26.76 33.79 33.20
CA PRO A 602 -25.32 33.93 33.10
C PRO A 602 -24.65 33.62 34.44
N LEU A 603 -23.88 32.54 34.47
CA LEU A 603 -23.10 32.08 35.61
C LEU A 603 -21.62 32.20 35.29
N ARG A 604 -20.77 32.31 36.32
CA ARG A 604 -19.30 32.30 36.16
C ARG A 604 -18.77 31.05 35.42
N SER A 605 -19.54 29.96 35.37
CA SER A 605 -19.25 28.72 34.66
C SER A 605 -19.77 28.67 33.21
N GLN A 606 -20.41 29.73 32.70
CA GLN A 606 -20.98 29.74 31.34
C GLN A 606 -19.92 29.53 30.26
N ASN A 607 -18.69 30.02 30.48
CA ASN A 607 -17.57 29.90 29.54
C ASN A 607 -16.66 28.70 29.84
N SER A 608 -17.03 27.80 30.76
CA SER A 608 -16.15 26.69 31.16
C SER A 608 -16.18 25.49 30.21
N GLY A 609 -16.91 25.57 29.09
CA GLY A 609 -16.98 24.50 28.08
C GLY A 609 -17.53 23.17 28.62
N ASN A 610 -18.47 23.22 29.57
CA ASN A 610 -19.09 22.01 30.15
C ASN A 610 -20.06 21.35 29.16
N LEU A 611 -20.24 20.04 29.31
CA LEU A 611 -21.18 19.22 28.56
C LEU A 611 -22.37 18.80 29.43
N ILE A 612 -23.53 18.59 28.82
CA ILE A 612 -24.71 18.03 29.48
C ILE A 612 -24.47 16.54 29.72
N ILE A 613 -24.67 16.10 30.97
CA ILE A 613 -24.62 14.68 31.33
C ILE A 613 -26.04 14.12 31.19
N PRO A 614 -26.30 13.23 30.22
CA PRO A 614 -27.64 12.66 30.03
C PRO A 614 -28.03 11.74 31.19
N ARG A 615 -29.34 11.62 31.45
CA ARG A 615 -29.86 10.64 32.41
C ARG A 615 -29.74 9.24 31.83
N ILE A 616 -29.33 8.28 32.66
CA ILE A 616 -29.21 6.87 32.28
C ILE A 616 -30.26 6.04 33.04
N SER A 617 -30.88 5.07 32.36
CA SER A 617 -31.85 4.15 32.97
C SER A 617 -31.20 2.86 33.50
N LYS A 618 -29.99 2.51 33.03
CA LYS A 618 -29.23 1.32 33.46
C LYS A 618 -27.77 1.68 33.76
N SER A 619 -27.30 1.36 34.97
CA SER A 619 -25.94 1.67 35.43
C SER A 619 -24.83 0.92 34.66
N THR A 620 -25.12 -0.25 34.11
CA THR A 620 -24.15 -1.07 33.38
C THR A 620 -23.98 -0.64 31.92
N ALA A 621 -25.02 -0.79 31.10
CA ALA A 621 -24.94 -0.45 29.67
C ALA A 621 -24.97 1.07 29.44
N GLY A 622 -25.92 1.78 30.08
CA GLY A 622 -26.04 3.24 29.95
C GLY A 622 -24.90 3.98 30.63
N GLY A 623 -24.49 3.54 31.83
CA GLY A 623 -23.38 4.16 32.56
C GLY A 623 -22.00 3.96 31.92
N ARG A 624 -21.88 3.06 30.94
CA ARG A 624 -20.65 2.82 30.15
C ARG A 624 -20.72 3.40 28.73
N SER A 625 -21.84 4.00 28.32
CA SER A 625 -21.95 4.59 26.99
C SER A 625 -21.05 5.82 26.85
N PHE A 626 -20.60 6.08 25.62
CA PHE A 626 -19.83 7.28 25.32
C PHE A 626 -20.63 8.55 25.66
N SER A 627 -21.91 8.59 25.29
CA SER A 627 -22.81 9.73 25.54
C SER A 627 -22.94 10.11 27.02
N TYR A 628 -22.73 9.17 27.95
CA TYR A 628 -22.74 9.46 29.40
C TYR A 628 -21.33 9.70 29.96
N LEU A 629 -20.37 8.81 29.66
CA LEU A 629 -19.03 8.86 30.25
C LEU A 629 -18.21 10.05 29.75
N ALA A 630 -18.33 10.41 28.46
CA ALA A 630 -17.57 11.51 27.90
C ALA A 630 -17.91 12.86 28.58
N PRO A 631 -19.18 13.30 28.67
CA PRO A 631 -19.54 14.50 29.42
C PRO A 631 -19.11 14.46 30.89
N LYS A 632 -19.29 13.31 31.55
CA LYS A 632 -18.94 13.15 32.97
C LYS A 632 -17.45 13.32 33.23
N LEU A 633 -16.61 12.65 32.44
CA LEU A 633 -15.15 12.77 32.57
C LEU A 633 -14.67 14.16 32.15
N TRP A 634 -15.23 14.71 31.06
CA TRP A 634 -14.86 16.03 30.54
C TRP A 634 -15.11 17.14 31.56
N ASN A 635 -16.28 17.14 32.19
CA ASN A 635 -16.64 18.16 33.17
C ASN A 635 -15.78 18.11 34.45
N ASN A 636 -15.20 16.96 34.77
CA ASN A 636 -14.28 16.79 35.89
C ASN A 636 -12.85 17.25 35.58
N LEU A 637 -12.54 17.58 34.32
CA LEU A 637 -11.21 18.08 33.98
C LEU A 637 -11.00 19.52 34.45
N PRO A 638 -9.79 19.85 34.95
CA PRO A 638 -9.37 21.21 35.17
C PRO A 638 -9.49 22.06 33.91
N TYR A 639 -9.83 23.35 34.08
CA TYR A 639 -9.98 24.28 32.97
C TYR A 639 -8.72 24.36 32.09
N ASN A 640 -7.53 24.44 32.69
CA ASN A 640 -6.26 24.52 31.95
C ASN A 640 -5.98 23.28 31.07
N VAL A 641 -6.57 22.12 31.36
CA VAL A 641 -6.47 20.93 30.51
C VAL A 641 -7.46 21.03 29.34
N ARG A 642 -8.68 21.51 29.60
CA ARG A 642 -9.74 21.66 28.59
C ARG A 642 -9.47 22.78 27.59
N ASP A 643 -8.91 23.89 28.08
CA ASP A 643 -8.53 25.08 27.32
C ASP A 643 -7.21 24.90 26.56
N ALA A 644 -7.04 23.74 25.94
CA ALA A 644 -5.87 23.46 25.12
C ALA A 644 -6.19 23.75 23.64
N ASP A 645 -5.38 24.61 23.02
CA ASP A 645 -5.62 25.10 21.65
C ASP A 645 -5.42 24.00 20.59
N THR A 646 -4.62 22.99 20.91
CA THR A 646 -4.31 21.89 19.98
C THR A 646 -4.48 20.53 20.64
N LEU A 647 -4.78 19.52 19.80
CA LEU A 647 -4.85 18.13 20.22
C LEU A 647 -3.54 17.65 20.88
N CYS A 648 -2.39 18.14 20.41
CA CYS A 648 -1.09 17.77 20.97
C CYS A 648 -0.92 18.30 22.40
N GLN A 649 -1.23 19.58 22.62
CA GLN A 649 -1.22 20.18 23.95
C GLN A 649 -2.24 19.52 24.89
N PHE A 650 -3.46 19.28 24.41
CA PHE A 650 -4.49 18.58 25.18
C PHE A 650 -4.00 17.20 25.64
N LYS A 651 -3.44 16.41 24.71
CA LYS A 651 -2.90 15.08 24.98
C LYS A 651 -1.80 15.10 26.05
N SER A 652 -0.89 16.07 25.97
CA SER A 652 0.19 16.23 26.94
C SER A 652 -0.35 16.62 28.32
N ARG A 653 -1.13 17.71 28.40
CA ARG A 653 -1.72 18.21 29.65
C ARG A 653 -2.61 17.16 30.32
N LEU A 654 -3.42 16.45 29.54
CA LEU A 654 -4.29 15.38 30.03
C LEU A 654 -3.50 14.20 30.58
N LYS A 655 -2.43 13.78 29.90
CA LYS A 655 -1.58 12.68 30.41
C LYS A 655 -0.96 13.06 31.75
N THR A 656 -0.42 14.27 31.86
CA THR A 656 0.16 14.78 33.11
C THR A 656 -0.88 14.85 34.23
N HIS A 657 -2.06 15.38 33.95
CA HIS A 657 -3.14 15.48 34.93
C HIS A 657 -3.60 14.10 35.45
N LEU A 658 -3.85 13.15 34.55
CA LEU A 658 -4.25 11.79 34.94
C LEU A 658 -3.12 11.01 35.61
N PHE A 659 -1.86 11.32 35.28
CA PHE A 659 -0.71 10.70 35.93
C PHE A 659 -0.59 11.17 37.38
N ASN A 660 -0.75 12.46 37.62
CA ASN A 660 -0.79 13.02 38.97
C ASN A 660 -1.97 12.40 39.74
N LEU A 661 -3.19 12.45 39.22
CA LEU A 661 -4.36 11.81 39.86
C LEU A 661 -4.16 10.32 40.21
N ALA A 662 -3.32 9.59 39.47
CA ALA A 662 -3.08 8.17 39.67
C ALA A 662 -2.00 7.84 40.71
N TYR A 663 -1.04 8.74 40.95
CA TYR A 663 0.20 8.44 41.68
C TYR A 663 0.64 9.50 42.69
N THR A 664 0.00 10.67 42.71
CA THR A 664 0.14 11.71 43.74
C THR A 664 -1.19 11.88 44.45
#